data_AF-A0A3M4A613-F1
#
_entry.id   AF-A0A3M4A613-F1
#
_cell.length_a   1.000
_cell.length_b   1.000
_cell.length_c   1.000
_cell.angle_alpha   90.00
_cell.angle_beta   90.00
_cell.angle_gamma   90.00
#
_symmetry.space_group_name_H-M   'P 1'
#
loop_
_entity.id
_entity.type
_entity.pdbx_description
1 polymer ?
#
loop_
_entity_poly.entity_id
_entity_poly.type
_entity_poly.pdbx_seq_one_letter_code
_entity_poly.pdbx_strand_id
1 'polypeptide(L)'
;MTSLTDTSEAATETPATLSSLAPTPIFNFSPSDTFAIVAMQVAKGKKIEHRRVEIPEQFHACPIFRALLQYFNSGECKNNSHTDAYHRILRFNSLAEWAAIEYPDAKVLPPAVMQDFAHHLRTVKNSKLNTICVYMSVYRTAFDNFLDNAYGNPALAEAAAAVREAIVYIPSVSNRAGQATPSLGQITNQPEKDELKIVRSTIHFCCRFLHEMNEQRLELLGDENVMRQLAIMLNECDGDYEKLRYSTTKTTRSTVYKAIAGAILESGNLRLKERLLHNRTEFSYDQIEYNSGLTIEEANRLIKSGLRVTGALDIYPENNAHKLHFNNIDYLYLIKHTPCEEVAFAWLLATDRVQLSGITDMRQGDLRITPSVASPIYTKNRSEQSIRDVPMHYSKSMQYHAYAVFDELKASFYRRFPETGDFMFNLPVTGNLQGVDSVLYRPLVMAAFPQTLQYQCLYKEDSEIETFADIVRRVAMNNRPIWDNKKRRHENAALGITGENPTPAKRQTISITAIAQSRAILDTDGGNPENEAFEKYSQEVVGADATAHSPGVKQVVYLNSSETKYRLNKRALFATNVGHLMVEDARKVQAAIRDEALISITDLKVMLGWAQEKDDTSEMEEFDALLLSAQRAGYTISPFGQLEKDSKTFIITNAITAALLMGYRDECINQMKNLSVEDELKAFSIAMQAAYTEEALEKFDIKTIAEGTEMLKKYTFPTPVIR
;
A
#
# COMPACT_ATOMS: atom_id res chain seq x y z
N MET A 1 15.74 64.49 -45.37
CA MET A 1 14.62 64.68 -46.30
C MET A 1 13.77 63.41 -46.31
N THR A 2 12.48 63.55 -45.97
CA THR A 2 11.29 62.72 -46.33
C THR A 2 11.32 61.20 -46.09
N SER A 3 10.26 60.52 -45.65
CA SER A 3 8.96 60.78 -44.99
C SER A 3 8.25 59.41 -44.97
N LEU A 4 7.43 59.18 -43.95
CA LEU A 4 6.47 58.08 -43.77
C LEU A 4 5.51 57.84 -44.96
N THR A 5 5.05 56.58 -45.08
CA THR A 5 3.67 56.08 -45.36
C THR A 5 3.81 54.55 -45.56
N ASP A 6 3.33 53.65 -44.71
CA ASP A 6 1.98 53.35 -44.20
C ASP A 6 1.03 52.82 -45.29
N THR A 7 0.94 51.49 -45.38
CA THR A 7 -0.22 50.78 -45.94
C THR A 7 -0.50 49.57 -45.06
N SER A 8 -1.56 49.70 -44.27
CA SER A 8 -2.28 48.61 -43.62
C SER A 8 -2.78 47.62 -44.67
N GLU A 9 -2.33 46.38 -44.63
CA GLU A 9 -3.14 45.27 -45.13
C GLU A 9 -3.77 44.58 -43.92
N ALA A 10 -5.10 44.69 -43.88
CA ALA A 10 -5.95 44.03 -42.93
C ALA A 10 -5.65 42.53 -42.92
N ALA A 11 -5.19 42.03 -41.77
CA ALA A 11 -5.22 40.60 -41.51
C ALA A 11 -6.70 40.19 -41.44
N THR A 12 -7.23 39.75 -42.57
CA THR A 12 -8.49 39.00 -42.61
C THR A 12 -8.32 37.80 -41.69
N GLU A 13 -8.92 37.87 -40.50
CA GLU A 13 -9.11 36.73 -39.62
C GLU A 13 -9.94 35.69 -40.38
N THR A 14 -9.25 34.78 -41.08
CA THR A 14 -9.86 33.53 -41.53
C THR A 14 -10.36 32.80 -40.30
N PRO A 15 -11.65 32.41 -40.24
CA PRO A 15 -12.18 31.65 -39.11
C PRO A 15 -11.33 30.38 -38.95
N ALA A 16 -10.84 30.14 -37.74
CA ALA A 16 -10.09 28.93 -37.43
C ALA A 16 -10.93 27.70 -37.80
N THR A 17 -10.55 27.04 -38.89
CA THR A 17 -11.12 25.76 -39.29
C THR A 17 -10.87 24.70 -38.21
N LEU A 18 -11.75 23.70 -38.09
CA LEU A 18 -11.51 22.54 -37.22
C LEU A 18 -10.13 21.90 -37.44
N SER A 19 -9.59 21.98 -38.67
CA SER A 19 -8.23 21.55 -39.01
C SER A 19 -7.11 22.40 -38.41
N SER A 20 -7.31 23.71 -38.20
CA SER A 20 -6.31 24.57 -37.54
C SER A 20 -6.31 24.48 -36.02
N LEU A 21 -7.32 23.83 -35.44
CA LEU A 21 -7.39 23.48 -34.02
C LEU A 21 -6.91 22.04 -33.74
N ALA A 22 -6.54 21.29 -34.78
CA ALA A 22 -5.94 19.98 -34.61
C ALA A 22 -4.57 20.14 -33.92
N PRO A 23 -4.26 19.33 -32.88
CA PRO A 23 -2.92 19.33 -32.30
C PRO A 23 -1.90 19.11 -33.42
N THR A 24 -0.79 19.85 -33.37
CA THR A 24 0.35 19.68 -34.29
C THR A 24 0.57 18.18 -34.49
N PRO A 25 0.61 17.68 -35.73
CA PRO A 25 0.81 16.26 -35.98
C PRO A 25 2.05 15.84 -35.23
N ILE A 26 1.90 14.84 -34.36
CA ILE A 26 3.03 14.18 -33.73
C ILE A 26 3.92 13.76 -34.89
N PHE A 27 5.12 14.34 -34.99
CA PHE A 27 6.11 13.87 -35.93
C PHE A 27 6.31 12.38 -35.62
N ASN A 28 5.77 11.51 -36.48
CA ASN A 28 6.16 10.12 -36.53
C ASN A 28 7.61 10.12 -37.02
N PHE A 29 8.54 10.36 -36.10
CA PHE A 29 9.95 10.16 -36.35
C PHE A 29 10.12 8.67 -36.64
N SER A 30 10.66 8.35 -37.81
CA SER A 30 10.99 6.98 -38.17
C SER A 30 11.82 6.36 -37.05
N PRO A 31 11.53 5.12 -36.63
CA PRO A 31 12.31 4.46 -35.59
C PRO A 31 13.77 4.42 -36.02
N SER A 32 14.64 4.97 -35.17
CA SER A 32 16.09 4.91 -35.33
C SER A 32 16.65 3.81 -34.45
N ASP A 33 17.66 3.10 -34.95
CA ASP A 33 18.35 2.04 -34.20
C ASP A 33 19.38 2.59 -33.20
N THR A 34 19.63 3.91 -33.21
CA THR A 34 20.63 4.56 -32.34
C THR A 34 20.04 5.61 -31.39
N PHE A 35 18.84 6.12 -31.66
CA PHE A 35 18.15 7.04 -30.74
C PHE A 35 16.63 6.83 -30.72
N ALA A 36 15.99 7.23 -29.63
CA ALA A 36 14.54 7.25 -29.44
C ALA A 36 14.10 8.61 -28.92
N ILE A 37 12.93 9.10 -29.35
CA ILE A 37 12.31 10.31 -28.80
C ILE A 37 11.16 9.86 -27.91
N VAL A 38 11.28 10.10 -26.62
CA VAL A 38 10.37 9.59 -25.59
C VAL A 38 9.61 10.74 -24.95
N ALA A 39 8.28 10.65 -24.96
CA ALA A 39 7.42 11.55 -24.20
C ALA A 39 7.48 11.20 -22.72
N MET A 40 7.96 12.14 -21.90
CA MET A 40 8.19 11.95 -20.47
C MET A 40 7.66 13.12 -19.64
N GLN A 41 7.46 12.87 -18.35
CA GLN A 41 7.00 13.87 -17.40
C GLN A 41 7.81 13.71 -16.11
N VAL A 42 8.53 14.75 -15.70
CA VAL A 42 9.43 14.69 -14.52
C VAL A 42 8.64 14.43 -13.23
N ALA A 43 7.45 15.01 -13.13
CA ALA A 43 6.52 14.79 -12.03
C ALA A 43 5.10 15.02 -12.54
N LYS A 44 4.13 14.33 -11.93
CA LYS A 44 2.73 14.45 -12.30
C LYS A 44 2.25 15.91 -12.23
N GLY A 45 1.52 16.36 -13.24
CA GLY A 45 1.03 17.75 -13.35
C GLY A 45 2.03 18.74 -13.94
N LYS A 46 3.26 18.31 -14.29
CA LYS A 46 4.22 19.13 -15.07
C LYS A 46 3.98 19.00 -16.58
N LYS A 47 4.53 19.91 -17.37
CA LYS A 47 4.44 19.81 -18.85
C LYS A 47 5.09 18.51 -19.33
N ILE A 48 4.48 17.90 -20.35
CA ILE A 48 5.05 16.75 -21.04
C ILE A 48 6.21 17.25 -21.89
N GLU A 49 7.38 16.63 -21.71
CA GLU A 49 8.61 16.91 -22.45
C GLU A 49 8.91 15.76 -23.40
N HIS A 50 9.42 16.05 -24.59
CA HIS A 50 9.93 15.04 -25.51
C HIS A 50 11.46 15.02 -25.39
N ARG A 51 12.02 13.90 -24.92
CA ARG A 51 13.46 13.75 -24.69
C ARG A 51 14.07 12.78 -25.69
N ARG A 52 15.16 13.20 -26.34
CA ARG A 52 16.02 12.31 -27.15
C ARG A 52 16.88 11.47 -26.20
N VAL A 53 16.76 10.16 -26.34
CA VAL A 53 17.57 9.14 -25.67
C VAL A 53 18.45 8.51 -26.73
N GLU A 54 19.75 8.46 -26.53
CA GLU A 54 20.71 8.05 -27.55
C GLU A 54 21.71 7.05 -26.97
N ILE A 55 22.02 6.02 -27.76
CA ILE A 55 23.06 5.06 -27.41
C ILE A 55 24.41 5.78 -27.54
N PRO A 56 25.38 5.61 -26.61
CA PRO A 56 26.72 6.15 -26.79
C PRO A 56 27.35 5.68 -28.11
N GLU A 57 28.09 6.56 -28.79
CA GLU A 57 28.60 6.29 -30.16
C GLU A 57 29.39 4.97 -30.26
N GLN A 58 30.21 4.66 -29.26
CA GLN A 58 31.00 3.43 -29.19
C GLN A 58 30.14 2.16 -29.16
N PHE A 59 28.90 2.24 -28.67
CA PHE A 59 27.98 1.12 -28.50
C PHE A 59 26.83 1.11 -29.52
N HIS A 60 26.87 1.91 -30.59
CA HIS A 60 25.83 1.93 -31.63
C HIS A 60 25.52 0.54 -32.24
N ALA A 61 26.50 -0.36 -32.26
CA ALA A 61 26.35 -1.73 -32.75
C ALA A 61 26.02 -2.75 -31.64
N CYS A 62 25.98 -2.34 -30.38
CA CYS A 62 25.80 -3.24 -29.24
C CYS A 62 24.34 -3.75 -29.15
N PRO A 63 24.12 -5.08 -29.22
CA PRO A 63 22.78 -5.67 -29.12
C PRO A 63 22.02 -5.30 -27.84
N ILE A 64 22.74 -5.18 -26.73
CA ILE A 64 22.17 -4.85 -25.41
C ILE A 64 21.55 -3.44 -25.41
N PHE A 65 22.29 -2.42 -25.88
CA PHE A 65 21.76 -1.06 -25.93
C PHE A 65 20.66 -0.90 -26.97
N ARG A 66 20.75 -1.59 -28.11
CA ARG A 66 19.68 -1.61 -29.12
C ARG A 66 18.39 -2.20 -28.57
N ALA A 67 18.46 -3.30 -27.83
CA ALA A 67 17.30 -3.91 -27.18
C ALA A 67 16.65 -2.97 -26.15
N LEU A 68 17.46 -2.31 -25.31
CA LEU A 68 16.97 -1.32 -24.35
C LEU A 68 16.32 -0.11 -25.05
N LEU A 69 16.90 0.35 -26.15
CA LEU A 69 16.38 1.48 -26.92
C LEU A 69 15.06 1.13 -27.64
N GLN A 70 14.97 -0.08 -28.22
CA GLN A 70 13.74 -0.56 -28.87
C GLN A 70 12.56 -0.64 -27.91
N TYR A 71 12.79 -0.93 -26.63
CA TYR A 71 11.74 -0.89 -25.62
C TYR A 71 11.06 0.48 -25.55
N PHE A 72 11.80 1.60 -25.65
CA PHE A 72 11.19 2.93 -25.65
C PHE A 72 10.27 3.18 -26.86
N ASN A 73 10.53 2.49 -27.98
CA ASN A 73 9.72 2.57 -29.18
C ASN A 73 8.52 1.59 -29.17
N SER A 74 8.48 0.64 -28.22
CA SER A 74 7.45 -0.39 -28.13
C SER A 74 6.09 0.15 -27.70
N GLY A 75 5.02 -0.53 -28.09
CA GLY A 75 3.67 -0.22 -27.63
C GLY A 75 3.53 -0.34 -26.11
N GLU A 76 4.27 -1.25 -25.49
CA GLU A 76 4.26 -1.46 -24.04
C GLU A 76 4.82 -0.25 -23.28
N CYS A 77 5.95 0.32 -23.74
CA CYS A 77 6.49 1.53 -23.10
C CYS A 77 5.61 2.75 -23.35
N LYS A 78 4.99 2.87 -24.53
CA LYS A 78 4.06 3.96 -24.87
C LYS A 78 2.77 3.92 -24.06
N ASN A 79 2.34 2.73 -23.61
CA ASN A 79 1.19 2.54 -22.75
C ASN A 79 1.49 2.81 -21.26
N ASN A 80 2.77 2.88 -20.87
CA ASN A 80 3.17 3.22 -19.51
C ASN A 80 3.07 4.74 -19.25
N SER A 81 2.95 5.12 -17.97
CA SER A 81 2.90 6.55 -17.60
C SER A 81 4.16 7.31 -18.02
N HIS A 82 4.01 8.59 -18.41
CA HIS A 82 5.14 9.47 -18.76
C HIS A 82 6.18 9.64 -17.64
N THR A 83 5.77 9.47 -16.37
CA THR A 83 6.69 9.47 -15.21
C THR A 83 7.52 8.19 -15.14
N ASP A 84 6.95 7.03 -15.50
CA ASP A 84 7.72 5.78 -15.59
C ASP A 84 8.75 5.87 -16.73
N ALA A 85 8.35 6.45 -17.86
CA ALA A 85 9.27 6.74 -18.97
C ALA A 85 10.46 7.59 -18.50
N TYR A 86 10.22 8.67 -17.73
CA TYR A 86 11.30 9.49 -17.14
C TYR A 86 12.27 8.65 -16.28
N HIS A 87 11.74 7.79 -15.39
CA HIS A 87 12.58 6.95 -14.54
C HIS A 87 13.36 5.89 -15.32
N ARG A 88 12.80 5.35 -16.40
CA ARG A 88 13.51 4.41 -17.29
C ARG A 88 14.63 5.08 -18.06
N ILE A 89 14.42 6.32 -18.54
CA ILE A 89 15.46 7.13 -19.20
C ILE A 89 16.63 7.39 -18.25
N LEU A 90 16.36 7.76 -17.00
CA LEU A 90 17.42 7.97 -15.99
C LEU A 90 18.27 6.72 -15.77
N ARG A 91 17.64 5.54 -15.76
CA ARG A 91 18.36 4.26 -15.58
C ARG A 91 19.18 3.91 -16.82
N PHE A 92 18.60 4.07 -18.02
CA PHE A 92 19.31 3.90 -19.28
C PHE A 92 20.57 4.77 -19.33
N ASN A 93 20.44 6.07 -19.03
CA ASN A 93 21.58 6.99 -19.01
C ASN A 93 22.63 6.59 -17.97
N SER A 94 22.21 6.18 -16.77
CA SER A 94 23.11 5.71 -15.71
C SER A 94 23.94 4.48 -16.14
N LEU A 95 23.33 3.53 -16.85
CA LEU A 95 24.05 2.40 -17.44
C LEU A 95 24.97 2.84 -18.57
N ALA A 96 24.50 3.72 -19.46
CA ALA A 96 25.28 4.24 -20.59
C ALA A 96 26.53 4.99 -20.14
N GLU A 97 26.40 5.90 -19.18
CA GLU A 97 27.50 6.66 -18.59
C GLU A 97 28.51 5.75 -17.90
N TRP A 98 28.06 4.76 -17.13
CA TRP A 98 28.95 3.81 -16.48
C TRP A 98 29.67 2.90 -17.49
N ALA A 99 28.94 2.34 -18.45
CA ALA A 99 29.50 1.42 -19.44
C ALA A 99 30.55 2.10 -20.34
N ALA A 100 30.35 3.38 -20.66
CA ALA A 100 31.32 4.16 -21.43
C ALA A 100 32.65 4.36 -20.69
N ILE A 101 32.61 4.45 -19.36
CA ILE A 101 33.79 4.60 -18.51
C ILE A 101 34.48 3.24 -18.26
N GLU A 102 33.70 2.19 -17.99
CA GLU A 102 34.23 0.87 -17.61
C GLU A 102 34.75 0.09 -18.84
N TYR A 103 34.12 0.26 -20.00
CA TYR A 103 34.47 -0.43 -21.25
C TYR A 103 34.75 0.58 -22.38
N PRO A 104 35.79 1.42 -22.27
CA PRO A 104 36.04 2.52 -23.21
C PRO A 104 36.33 2.05 -24.63
N ASP A 105 36.98 0.89 -24.80
CA ASP A 105 37.39 0.36 -26.11
C ASP A 105 36.42 -0.71 -26.66
N ALA A 106 35.36 -1.03 -25.94
CA ALA A 106 34.44 -2.09 -26.33
C ALA A 106 33.36 -1.57 -27.30
N LYS A 107 33.18 -2.28 -28.44
CA LYS A 107 32.05 -2.04 -29.35
C LYS A 107 30.80 -2.85 -28.97
N VAL A 108 31.01 -3.95 -28.25
CA VAL A 108 29.98 -4.86 -27.75
C VAL A 108 30.28 -5.13 -26.29
N LEU A 109 29.26 -5.02 -25.44
CA LEU A 109 29.37 -5.28 -24.02
C LEU A 109 29.44 -6.79 -23.73
N PRO A 110 30.19 -7.21 -22.69
CA PRO A 110 30.24 -8.61 -22.30
C PRO A 110 28.88 -9.08 -21.77
N PRO A 111 28.55 -10.39 -21.87
CA PRO A 111 27.31 -10.93 -21.33
C PRO A 111 27.10 -10.62 -19.83
N ALA A 112 28.19 -10.58 -19.06
CA ALA A 112 28.17 -10.29 -17.63
C ALA A 112 27.96 -8.81 -17.27
N VAL A 113 27.79 -7.90 -18.25
CA VAL A 113 27.72 -6.44 -18.02
C VAL A 113 26.66 -6.04 -16.98
N MET A 114 25.54 -6.75 -16.88
CA MET A 114 24.50 -6.46 -15.90
C MET A 114 24.90 -6.85 -14.48
N GLN A 115 25.70 -7.91 -14.33
CA GLN A 115 26.28 -8.31 -13.05
C GLN A 115 27.34 -7.30 -12.61
N ASP A 116 28.20 -6.87 -13.53
CA ASP A 116 29.25 -5.88 -13.28
C ASP A 116 28.63 -4.53 -12.89
N PHE A 117 27.56 -4.11 -13.56
CA PHE A 117 26.83 -2.90 -13.20
C PHE A 117 26.15 -3.02 -11.84
N ALA A 118 25.53 -4.17 -11.53
CA ALA A 118 24.95 -4.41 -10.21
C ALA A 118 26.02 -4.34 -9.10
N HIS A 119 27.22 -4.86 -9.36
CA HIS A 119 28.37 -4.74 -8.47
C HIS A 119 28.76 -3.27 -8.27
N HIS A 120 28.93 -2.49 -9.34
CA HIS A 120 29.22 -1.06 -9.27
C HIS A 120 28.17 -0.28 -8.44
N LEU A 121 26.88 -0.55 -8.68
CA LEU A 121 25.80 0.07 -7.92
C LEU A 121 25.92 -0.25 -6.42
N ARG A 122 26.34 -1.47 -6.07
CA ARG A 122 26.50 -1.92 -4.69
C ARG A 122 27.74 -1.35 -4.02
N THR A 123 28.90 -1.42 -4.66
CA THR A 123 30.20 -1.14 -4.03
C THR A 123 30.62 0.32 -4.18
N VAL A 124 30.40 0.92 -5.35
CA VAL A 124 30.84 2.29 -5.65
C VAL A 124 29.73 3.30 -5.32
N LYS A 125 28.49 3.03 -5.75
CA LYS A 125 27.34 3.93 -5.45
C LYS A 125 26.71 3.69 -4.08
N ASN A 126 27.14 2.64 -3.37
CA ASN A 126 26.58 2.22 -2.08
C ASN A 126 25.03 2.14 -2.10
N SER A 127 24.48 1.66 -3.22
CA SER A 127 23.04 1.58 -3.44
C SER A 127 22.43 0.49 -2.58
N LYS A 128 21.23 0.74 -2.04
CA LYS A 128 20.46 -0.27 -1.32
C LYS A 128 20.06 -1.40 -2.27
N LEU A 129 19.94 -2.62 -1.74
CA LEU A 129 19.57 -3.81 -2.51
C LEU A 129 18.28 -3.62 -3.32
N ASN A 130 17.23 -3.01 -2.74
CA ASN A 130 15.97 -2.72 -3.45
C ASN A 130 16.16 -1.80 -4.65
N THR A 131 17.04 -0.81 -4.54
CA THR A 131 17.37 0.07 -5.67
C THR A 131 18.00 -0.74 -6.79
N ILE A 132 18.95 -1.62 -6.47
CA ILE A 132 19.59 -2.52 -7.44
C ILE A 132 18.54 -3.44 -8.08
N CYS A 133 17.63 -4.03 -7.31
CA CYS A 133 16.52 -4.85 -7.83
C CYS A 133 15.68 -4.07 -8.85
N VAL A 134 15.32 -2.82 -8.55
CA VAL A 134 14.51 -1.99 -9.44
C VAL A 134 15.25 -1.70 -10.75
N TYR A 135 16.55 -1.42 -10.70
CA TYR A 135 17.37 -1.27 -11.91
C TYR A 135 17.37 -2.55 -12.74
N MET A 136 17.66 -3.69 -12.12
CA MET A 136 17.72 -4.98 -12.82
C MET A 136 16.36 -5.42 -13.39
N SER A 137 15.27 -5.16 -12.68
CA SER A 137 13.90 -5.46 -13.14
C SER A 137 13.52 -4.66 -14.39
N VAL A 138 13.95 -3.41 -14.48
CA VAL A 138 13.68 -2.55 -15.64
C VAL A 138 14.42 -3.07 -16.87
N TYR A 139 15.69 -3.46 -16.73
CA TYR A 139 16.46 -4.04 -17.84
C TYR A 139 15.90 -5.38 -18.28
N ARG A 140 15.54 -6.25 -17.33
CA ARG A 140 14.89 -7.54 -17.63
C ARG A 140 13.59 -7.33 -18.42
N THR A 141 12.72 -6.42 -17.98
CA THR A 141 11.46 -6.11 -18.70
C THR A 141 11.73 -5.67 -20.15
N ALA A 142 12.72 -4.80 -20.36
CA ALA A 142 13.08 -4.33 -21.69
C ALA A 142 13.65 -5.44 -22.58
N PHE A 143 14.45 -6.34 -22.01
CA PHE A 143 14.99 -7.48 -22.74
C PHE A 143 13.94 -8.55 -23.06
N ASP A 144 13.05 -8.86 -22.13
CA ASP A 144 11.95 -9.81 -22.36
C ASP A 144 11.06 -9.30 -23.51
N ASN A 145 10.67 -8.02 -23.47
CA ASN A 145 9.93 -7.39 -24.57
C ASN A 145 10.67 -7.45 -25.91
N PHE A 146 11.99 -7.23 -25.92
CA PHE A 146 12.80 -7.37 -27.12
C PHE A 146 12.82 -8.80 -27.65
N LEU A 147 12.96 -9.80 -26.77
CA LEU A 147 12.98 -11.21 -27.16
C LEU A 147 11.64 -11.68 -27.71
N ASP A 148 10.54 -11.20 -27.14
CA ASP A 148 9.19 -11.46 -27.66
C ASP A 148 9.01 -10.87 -29.06
N ASN A 149 9.49 -9.65 -29.30
CA ASN A 149 9.45 -9.01 -30.62
C ASN A 149 10.43 -9.63 -31.64
N ALA A 150 11.54 -10.20 -31.16
CA ALA A 150 12.53 -10.89 -32.00
C ALA A 150 12.13 -12.33 -32.33
N TYR A 151 11.08 -12.87 -31.69
CA TYR A 151 10.64 -14.25 -31.90
C TYR A 151 10.19 -14.47 -33.35
N GLY A 152 10.86 -15.40 -34.04
CA GLY A 152 10.56 -15.73 -35.45
C GLY A 152 11.15 -14.75 -36.48
N ASN A 153 11.96 -13.76 -36.07
CA ASN A 153 12.64 -12.84 -36.99
C ASN A 153 14.14 -13.20 -37.18
N PRO A 154 14.56 -13.76 -38.33
CA PRO A 154 15.94 -14.16 -38.58
C PRO A 154 16.94 -12.99 -38.52
N ALA A 155 16.52 -11.76 -38.84
CA ALA A 155 17.40 -10.59 -38.84
C ALA A 155 17.81 -10.15 -37.43
N LEU A 156 17.07 -10.57 -36.40
CA LEU A 156 17.34 -10.24 -34.99
C LEU A 156 17.92 -11.42 -34.20
N ALA A 157 18.17 -12.57 -34.84
CA ALA A 157 18.57 -13.81 -34.16
C ALA A 157 19.89 -13.67 -33.38
N GLU A 158 20.90 -13.03 -33.97
CA GLU A 158 22.20 -12.81 -33.31
C GLU A 158 22.08 -11.83 -32.13
N ALA A 159 21.31 -10.75 -32.28
CA ALA A 159 21.04 -9.81 -31.21
C ALA A 159 20.23 -10.44 -30.07
N ALA A 160 19.25 -11.28 -30.40
CA ALA A 160 18.47 -12.05 -29.44
C ALA A 160 19.32 -13.07 -28.67
N ALA A 161 20.31 -13.70 -29.30
CA ALA A 161 21.26 -14.58 -28.61
C ALA A 161 22.09 -13.80 -27.58
N ALA A 162 22.68 -12.66 -27.97
CA ALA A 162 23.45 -11.81 -27.06
C ALA A 162 22.61 -11.28 -25.88
N VAL A 163 21.34 -10.93 -26.12
CA VAL A 163 20.42 -10.50 -25.06
C VAL A 163 20.05 -11.65 -24.12
N ARG A 164 19.79 -12.86 -24.66
CA ARG A 164 19.55 -14.05 -23.83
C ARG A 164 20.72 -14.35 -22.90
N GLU A 165 21.94 -14.28 -23.41
CA GLU A 165 23.14 -14.45 -22.59
C GLU A 165 23.22 -13.38 -21.50
N ALA A 166 22.96 -12.11 -21.83
CA ALA A 166 22.97 -11.03 -20.85
C ALA A 166 21.91 -11.20 -19.75
N ILE A 167 20.71 -11.70 -20.07
CA ILE A 167 19.64 -11.98 -19.09
C ILE A 167 20.09 -12.99 -18.03
N VAL A 168 20.85 -14.02 -18.41
CA VAL A 168 21.36 -15.05 -17.50
C VAL A 168 22.24 -14.45 -16.41
N TYR A 169 23.01 -13.41 -16.75
CA TYR A 169 23.87 -12.69 -15.81
C TYR A 169 23.18 -11.53 -15.10
N ILE A 170 21.88 -11.27 -15.35
CA ILE A 170 21.13 -10.37 -14.49
C ILE A 170 20.96 -11.07 -13.15
N PRO A 171 21.60 -10.58 -12.07
CA PRO A 171 21.57 -11.26 -10.79
C PRO A 171 20.11 -11.46 -10.38
N SER A 172 19.77 -12.69 -9.96
CA SER A 172 18.56 -12.96 -9.21
C SER A 172 18.73 -12.32 -7.83
N VAL A 173 18.71 -11.00 -7.79
CA VAL A 173 18.67 -10.29 -6.53
C VAL A 173 17.34 -10.70 -5.94
N SER A 174 17.39 -11.51 -4.88
CA SER A 174 16.18 -11.90 -4.16
C SER A 174 15.45 -10.61 -3.87
N ASN A 175 14.30 -10.45 -4.53
CA ASN A 175 13.48 -9.29 -4.31
C ASN A 175 13.20 -9.38 -2.81
N ARG A 176 13.76 -8.48 -2.00
CA ARG A 176 13.27 -8.30 -0.63
C ARG A 176 11.90 -7.61 -0.76
N ALA A 177 10.96 -8.32 -1.38
CA ALA A 177 9.54 -8.23 -1.10
C ALA A 177 9.27 -8.46 0.41
N GLY A 178 10.26 -8.96 1.16
CA GLY A 178 10.23 -9.14 2.60
C GLY A 178 10.72 -7.98 3.48
N GLN A 179 10.94 -6.76 2.97
CA GLN A 179 10.83 -5.60 3.87
C GLN A 179 9.41 -5.08 3.76
N ALA A 180 8.55 -5.50 4.70
CA ALA A 180 7.23 -4.92 4.89
C ALA A 180 7.35 -3.40 4.84
N THR A 181 6.49 -2.76 4.05
CA THR A 181 6.27 -1.33 4.18
C THR A 181 5.95 -1.07 5.65
N PRO A 182 6.71 -0.22 6.35
CA PRO A 182 6.46 0.01 7.77
C PRO A 182 5.05 0.58 7.93
N SER A 183 4.27 -0.01 8.85
CA SER A 183 3.01 0.57 9.29
C SER A 183 3.26 1.88 10.04
N LEU A 184 2.21 2.66 10.26
CA LEU A 184 2.30 3.88 11.05
C LEU A 184 2.78 3.62 12.49
N GLY A 185 2.51 2.44 13.07
CA GLY A 185 3.06 2.03 14.37
C GLY A 185 4.57 1.76 14.35
N GLN A 186 5.18 1.59 13.18
CA GLN A 186 6.59 1.21 13.00
C GLN A 186 7.49 2.36 12.55
N ILE A 187 6.94 3.52 12.21
CA ILE A 187 7.76 4.67 11.75
C ILE A 187 8.53 5.35 12.89
N THR A 188 8.06 5.21 14.12
CA THR A 188 8.69 5.74 15.33
C THR A 188 8.70 4.66 16.41
N ASN A 189 9.55 4.79 17.44
CA ASN A 189 9.55 3.89 18.58
C ASN A 189 8.35 4.24 19.48
N GLN A 190 7.15 3.78 19.15
CA GLN A 190 5.92 4.09 19.89
C GLN A 190 5.72 3.13 21.08
N PRO A 191 5.17 3.61 22.20
CA PRO A 191 4.72 2.73 23.28
C PRO A 191 3.44 1.98 22.89
N GLU A 192 2.57 2.63 22.10
CA GLU A 192 1.33 2.03 21.59
C GLU A 192 1.61 1.23 20.32
N LYS A 193 1.20 -0.05 20.31
CA LYS A 193 1.37 -0.97 19.18
C LYS A 193 0.04 -1.43 18.60
N ASP A 194 -1.06 -0.82 19.04
CA ASP A 194 -2.41 -1.07 18.56
C ASP A 194 -2.72 -0.24 17.30
N GLU A 195 -2.72 -0.91 16.14
CA GLU A 195 -3.03 -0.29 14.85
C GLU A 195 -4.46 0.25 14.78
N LEU A 196 -5.43 -0.33 15.52
CA LEU A 196 -6.81 0.14 15.52
C LEU A 196 -6.88 1.51 16.19
N LYS A 197 -6.26 1.62 17.35
CA LYS A 197 -6.15 2.88 18.09
C LYS A 197 -5.38 3.92 17.31
N ILE A 198 -4.29 3.54 16.63
CA ILE A 198 -3.51 4.43 15.77
C ILE A 198 -4.36 4.96 14.59
N VAL A 199 -5.06 4.09 13.87
CA VAL A 199 -5.90 4.49 12.72
C VAL A 199 -7.07 5.36 13.18
N ARG A 200 -7.74 4.98 14.28
CA ARG A 200 -8.83 5.78 14.87
C ARG A 200 -8.33 7.16 15.29
N SER A 201 -7.21 7.22 16.00
CA SER A 201 -6.58 8.49 16.39
C SER A 201 -6.20 9.35 15.18
N THR A 202 -5.75 8.73 14.08
CA THR A 202 -5.44 9.41 12.82
C THR A 202 -6.67 10.07 12.21
N ILE A 203 -7.80 9.35 12.17
CA ILE A 203 -9.09 9.88 11.67
C ILE A 203 -9.50 11.11 12.48
N HIS A 204 -9.52 10.97 13.81
CA HIS A 204 -9.97 12.02 14.73
C HIS A 204 -9.07 13.26 14.61
N PHE A 205 -7.74 13.08 14.63
CA PHE A 205 -6.80 14.20 14.49
C PHE A 205 -7.00 14.92 13.15
N CYS A 206 -7.07 14.19 12.04
CA CYS A 206 -7.20 14.80 10.72
C CYS A 206 -8.53 15.55 10.58
N CYS A 207 -9.65 14.97 11.01
CA CYS A 207 -10.97 15.61 10.95
C CYS A 207 -11.00 16.90 11.80
N ARG A 208 -10.50 16.84 13.04
CA ARG A 208 -10.45 17.99 13.95
C ARG A 208 -9.52 19.09 13.44
N PHE A 209 -8.35 18.72 12.94
CA PHE A 209 -7.42 19.67 12.35
C PHE A 209 -8.02 20.38 11.13
N LEU A 210 -8.63 19.63 10.20
CA LEU A 210 -9.29 20.20 9.02
C LEU A 210 -10.44 21.14 9.39
N HIS A 211 -11.26 20.74 10.37
CA HIS A 211 -12.35 21.56 10.88
C HIS A 211 -11.84 22.89 11.45
N GLU A 212 -10.85 22.84 12.35
CA GLU A 212 -10.28 24.04 12.98
C GLU A 212 -9.62 24.99 11.96
N MET A 213 -8.92 24.44 10.97
CA MET A 213 -8.33 25.25 9.89
C MET A 213 -9.39 25.97 9.05
N ASN A 214 -10.55 25.32 8.84
CA ASN A 214 -11.67 25.92 8.15
C ASN A 214 -12.40 26.96 9.00
N GLU A 215 -12.63 26.72 10.29
CA GLU A 215 -13.22 27.70 11.20
C GLU A 215 -12.41 29.00 11.23
N GLN A 216 -11.08 28.88 11.39
CA GLN A 216 -10.17 30.02 11.35
C GLN A 216 -10.19 30.76 10.00
N ARG A 217 -10.37 30.04 8.89
CA ARG A 217 -10.52 30.63 7.55
C ARG A 217 -11.83 31.42 7.46
N LEU A 218 -12.94 30.81 7.87
CA LEU A 218 -14.26 31.43 7.83
C LEU A 218 -14.34 32.66 8.73
N GLU A 219 -13.67 32.63 9.89
CA GLU A 219 -13.54 33.78 10.78
C GLU A 219 -12.86 34.98 10.08
N LEU A 220 -11.76 34.74 9.35
CA LEU A 220 -11.10 35.79 8.57
C LEU A 220 -11.93 36.27 7.38
N LEU A 221 -12.65 35.36 6.71
CA LEU A 221 -13.57 35.71 5.62
C LEU A 221 -14.83 36.44 6.11
N GLY A 222 -15.15 36.36 7.40
CA GLY A 222 -16.22 37.12 8.03
C GLY A 222 -15.90 38.61 8.22
N ASP A 223 -14.63 39.01 8.12
CA ASP A 223 -14.21 40.41 8.22
C ASP A 223 -14.39 41.16 6.90
N GLU A 224 -15.11 42.29 6.95
CA GLU A 224 -15.43 43.10 5.77
C GLU A 224 -14.17 43.68 5.08
N ASN A 225 -13.14 44.04 5.84
CA ASN A 225 -11.92 44.62 5.29
C ASN A 225 -11.07 43.55 4.60
N VAL A 226 -11.00 42.35 5.17
CA VAL A 226 -10.34 41.19 4.55
C VAL A 226 -11.04 40.84 3.24
N MET A 227 -12.37 40.76 3.23
CA MET A 227 -13.14 40.47 2.01
C MET A 227 -12.96 41.54 0.93
N ARG A 228 -12.97 42.82 1.31
CA ARG A 228 -12.71 43.92 0.39
C ARG A 228 -11.32 43.82 -0.24
N GLN A 229 -10.29 43.57 0.58
CA GLN A 229 -8.92 43.44 0.09
C GLN A 229 -8.73 42.18 -0.77
N LEU A 230 -9.37 41.06 -0.41
CA LEU A 230 -9.38 39.84 -1.21
C LEU A 230 -10.00 40.10 -2.59
N ALA A 231 -11.13 40.81 -2.66
CA ALA A 231 -11.78 41.16 -3.93
C ALA A 231 -10.87 42.02 -4.83
N ILE A 232 -10.15 42.99 -4.25
CA ILE A 232 -9.17 43.80 -4.99
C ILE A 232 -8.07 42.91 -5.57
N MET A 233 -7.48 42.04 -4.75
CA MET A 233 -6.40 41.15 -5.19
C MET A 233 -6.86 40.12 -6.23
N LEU A 234 -8.10 39.66 -6.13
CA LEU A 234 -8.70 38.77 -7.13
C LEU A 234 -8.88 39.47 -8.48
N ASN A 235 -9.24 40.75 -8.49
CA ASN A 235 -9.31 41.51 -9.74
C ASN A 235 -7.91 41.74 -10.34
N GLU A 236 -6.88 41.91 -9.51
CA GLU A 236 -5.49 42.12 -9.95
C GLU A 236 -4.79 40.82 -10.38
N CYS A 237 -5.32 39.64 -10.00
CA CYS A 237 -4.61 38.38 -10.24
C CYS A 237 -4.62 37.98 -11.72
N ASP A 238 -5.63 38.37 -12.49
CA ASP A 238 -5.77 38.10 -13.92
C ASP A 238 -5.52 36.61 -14.26
N GLY A 239 -6.21 35.72 -13.53
CA GLY A 239 -6.08 34.26 -13.67
C GLY A 239 -4.87 33.63 -12.95
N ASP A 240 -3.82 34.38 -12.62
CA ASP A 240 -2.66 33.86 -11.89
C ASP A 240 -2.88 33.89 -10.37
N TYR A 241 -3.39 32.79 -9.84
CA TYR A 241 -3.68 32.63 -8.42
C TYR A 241 -2.42 32.71 -7.52
N GLU A 242 -1.20 32.46 -8.02
CA GLU A 242 0.02 32.56 -7.19
C GLU A 242 0.33 34.02 -6.81
N LYS A 243 -0.26 35.00 -7.49
CA LYS A 243 -0.19 36.42 -7.08
C LYS A 243 -0.82 36.67 -5.71
N LEU A 244 -1.80 35.86 -5.30
CA LEU A 244 -2.46 35.94 -3.99
C LEU A 244 -1.59 35.43 -2.84
N ARG A 245 -0.53 34.69 -3.17
CA ARG A 245 0.36 34.07 -2.19
C ARG A 245 1.25 35.10 -1.52
N TYR A 246 1.44 34.92 -0.22
CA TYR A 246 2.41 35.69 0.55
C TYR A 246 3.82 35.44 0.02
N SER A 247 4.56 36.53 -0.17
CA SER A 247 5.96 36.49 -0.54
C SER A 247 6.74 37.47 0.30
N THR A 248 7.93 37.05 0.73
CA THR A 248 8.82 37.90 1.50
C THR A 248 9.57 38.93 0.66
N THR A 249 9.50 38.85 -0.66
CA THR A 249 10.21 39.74 -1.60
C THR A 249 9.33 40.84 -2.18
N LYS A 250 8.00 40.70 -2.14
CA LYS A 250 7.07 41.71 -2.67
C LYS A 250 7.05 42.96 -1.79
N THR A 251 7.24 44.14 -2.39
CA THR A 251 7.25 45.44 -1.70
C THR A 251 5.86 45.85 -1.21
N THR A 252 4.80 45.48 -1.94
CA THR A 252 3.40 45.81 -1.63
C THR A 252 2.85 45.07 -0.40
N ARG A 253 3.56 44.07 0.13
CA ARG A 253 3.09 43.27 1.27
C ARG A 253 2.86 44.10 2.54
N SER A 254 3.51 45.26 2.69
CA SER A 254 3.35 46.11 3.87
C SER A 254 1.89 46.55 4.05
N THR A 255 1.23 46.96 2.97
CA THR A 255 -0.16 47.44 3.01
C THR A 255 -1.17 46.32 2.81
N VAL A 256 -0.88 45.38 1.92
CA VAL A 256 -1.80 44.30 1.52
C VAL A 256 -2.26 43.44 2.71
N TYR A 257 -1.37 43.15 3.68
CA TYR A 257 -1.69 42.31 4.83
C TYR A 257 -2.23 43.06 6.04
N LYS A 258 -2.45 44.38 5.93
CA LYS A 258 -3.04 45.19 7.00
C LYS A 258 -4.43 44.67 7.41
N ALA A 259 -5.27 44.31 6.44
CA ALA A 259 -6.63 43.84 6.72
C ALA A 259 -6.63 42.53 7.52
N ILE A 260 -5.84 41.53 7.08
CA ILE A 260 -5.69 40.26 7.82
C ILE A 260 -5.10 40.50 9.21
N ALA A 261 -4.06 41.33 9.34
CA ALA A 261 -3.48 41.64 10.64
C ALA A 261 -4.49 42.31 11.60
N GLY A 262 -5.31 43.22 11.07
CA GLY A 262 -6.40 43.87 11.82
C GLY A 262 -7.45 42.87 12.30
N ALA A 263 -7.98 42.04 11.38
CA ALA A 263 -8.95 41.00 11.71
C ALA A 263 -8.42 40.02 12.77
N ILE A 264 -7.15 39.60 12.68
CA ILE A 264 -6.53 38.73 13.69
C ILE A 264 -6.38 39.44 15.03
N LEU A 265 -6.08 40.74 15.06
CA LEU A 265 -5.97 41.50 16.31
C LEU A 265 -7.33 41.69 17.01
N GLU A 266 -8.39 41.93 16.24
CA GLU A 266 -9.76 42.11 16.72
C GLU A 266 -10.41 40.79 17.14
N SER A 267 -10.04 39.69 16.48
CA SER A 267 -10.50 38.34 16.80
C SER A 267 -10.22 37.97 18.26
N GLY A 268 -11.22 37.38 18.93
CA GLY A 268 -11.08 36.75 20.23
C GLY A 268 -10.46 35.35 20.16
N ASN A 269 -10.26 34.80 18.96
CA ASN A 269 -9.73 33.46 18.74
C ASN A 269 -8.21 33.45 18.95
N LEU A 270 -7.79 33.08 20.15
CA LEU A 270 -6.39 33.01 20.52
C LEU A 270 -5.60 31.99 19.67
N ARG A 271 -6.24 30.94 19.17
CA ARG A 271 -5.62 29.93 18.29
C ARG A 271 -5.24 30.53 16.93
N LEU A 272 -6.09 31.41 16.39
CA LEU A 272 -5.80 32.14 15.16
C LEU A 272 -4.60 33.09 15.33
N LYS A 273 -4.52 33.78 16.49
CA LYS A 273 -3.34 34.60 16.84
C LYS A 273 -2.08 33.74 16.98
N GLU A 274 -2.17 32.62 17.67
CA GLU A 274 -1.07 31.66 17.84
C GLU A 274 -0.56 31.16 16.47
N ARG A 275 -1.46 30.77 15.57
CA ARG A 275 -1.12 30.31 14.21
C ARG A 275 -0.36 31.37 13.40
N LEU A 276 -0.73 32.65 13.53
CA LEU A 276 0.04 33.74 12.90
C LEU A 276 1.46 33.81 13.47
N LEU A 277 1.59 33.75 14.79
CA LEU A 277 2.89 33.87 15.46
C LEU A 277 3.81 32.67 15.19
N HIS A 278 3.25 31.46 15.04
CA HIS A 278 4.00 30.26 14.61
C HIS A 278 4.63 30.40 13.23
N ASN A 279 4.23 31.37 12.41
CA ASN A 279 4.97 31.62 11.17
C ASN A 279 6.42 32.09 11.41
N ARG A 280 6.75 32.50 12.64
CA ARG A 280 8.11 32.67 13.14
C ARG A 280 8.59 31.37 13.78
N THR A 281 9.65 30.80 13.22
CA THR A 281 10.23 29.54 13.70
C THR A 281 10.74 29.65 15.15
N GLU A 282 11.36 30.77 15.51
CA GLU A 282 11.87 31.04 16.87
C GLU A 282 10.74 30.99 17.90
N PHE A 283 9.66 31.75 17.68
CA PHE A 283 8.47 31.72 18.54
C PHE A 283 7.89 30.31 18.70
N SER A 284 7.87 29.52 17.62
CA SER A 284 7.36 28.14 17.66
C SER A 284 8.20 27.25 18.58
N TYR A 285 9.54 27.38 18.52
CA TYR A 285 10.44 26.62 19.39
C TYR A 285 10.41 27.12 20.84
N ASP A 286 10.37 28.44 21.05
CA ASP A 286 10.28 29.03 22.39
C ASP A 286 9.05 28.49 23.13
N GLN A 287 7.90 28.41 22.43
CA GLN A 287 6.69 27.85 23.01
C GLN A 287 6.83 26.36 23.35
N ILE A 288 7.44 25.56 22.46
CA ILE A 288 7.64 24.11 22.68
C ILE A 288 8.60 23.85 23.85
N GLU A 289 9.66 24.65 23.97
CA GLU A 289 10.76 24.42 24.92
C GLU A 289 10.47 25.01 26.31
N TYR A 290 9.89 26.21 26.36
CA TYR A 290 9.67 26.92 27.62
C TYR A 290 8.23 26.83 28.13
N ASN A 291 7.31 26.25 27.35
CA ASN A 291 5.88 26.15 27.67
C ASN A 291 5.30 27.50 28.12
N SER A 292 5.72 28.59 27.46
CA SER A 292 5.25 29.93 27.76
C SER A 292 3.77 30.02 27.41
N GLY A 293 2.90 30.07 28.42
CA GLY A 293 1.47 30.28 28.20
C GLY A 293 1.23 31.56 27.42
N LEU A 294 0.49 31.47 26.32
CA LEU A 294 0.14 32.62 25.49
C LEU A 294 -1.22 33.15 25.95
N THR A 295 -1.31 34.44 26.31
CA THR A 295 -2.60 35.12 26.57
C THR A 295 -3.00 35.97 25.37
N ILE A 296 -4.25 36.44 25.34
CA ILE A 296 -4.74 37.35 24.30
C ILE A 296 -3.95 38.66 24.30
N GLU A 297 -3.66 39.22 25.47
CA GLU A 297 -2.91 40.47 25.63
C GLU A 297 -1.49 40.31 25.12
N GLU A 298 -0.84 39.20 25.47
CA GLU A 298 0.52 38.90 25.03
C GLU A 298 0.59 38.65 23.52
N ALA A 299 -0.34 37.85 22.98
CA ALA A 299 -0.43 37.63 21.54
C ALA A 299 -0.65 38.95 20.79
N ASN A 300 -1.56 39.80 21.27
CA ASN A 300 -1.81 41.11 20.69
C ASN A 300 -0.57 42.02 20.76
N ARG A 301 0.19 41.98 21.86
CA ARG A 301 1.45 42.72 22.02
C ARG A 301 2.50 42.26 20.99
N LEU A 302 2.67 40.96 20.84
CA LEU A 302 3.62 40.35 19.90
C LEU A 302 3.24 40.57 18.43
N ILE A 303 1.96 40.63 18.11
CA ILE A 303 1.49 40.96 16.76
C ILE A 303 1.70 42.45 16.50
N LYS A 304 1.30 43.33 17.43
CA LYS A 304 1.48 44.79 17.28
C LYS A 304 2.93 45.21 17.12
N SER A 305 3.89 44.51 17.73
CA SER A 305 5.31 44.85 17.57
C SER A 305 5.83 44.67 16.15
N GLY A 306 5.16 43.84 15.34
CA GLY A 306 5.45 43.66 13.92
C GLY A 306 4.68 44.59 12.97
N LEU A 307 3.89 45.53 13.52
CA LEU A 307 3.09 46.47 12.74
C LEU A 307 3.58 47.89 12.95
N ARG A 308 3.41 48.73 11.94
CA ARG A 308 3.59 50.17 12.01
C ARG A 308 2.41 50.82 12.74
N VAL A 309 2.57 52.08 13.16
CA VAL A 309 1.49 52.89 13.75
C VAL A 309 0.26 52.97 12.84
N THR A 310 0.45 52.89 11.52
CA THR A 310 -0.63 52.88 10.52
C THR A 310 -1.40 51.54 10.43
N GLY A 311 -0.97 50.51 11.17
CA GLY A 311 -1.45 49.12 11.08
C GLY A 311 -0.86 48.32 9.92
N ALA A 312 -0.05 48.94 9.05
CA ALA A 312 0.67 48.25 7.98
C ALA A 312 1.75 47.33 8.56
N LEU A 313 2.04 46.22 7.88
CA LEU A 313 3.11 45.31 8.26
C LEU A 313 4.46 46.02 8.21
N ASP A 314 5.24 45.93 9.29
CA ASP A 314 6.60 46.43 9.28
C ASP A 314 7.55 45.39 8.67
N ILE A 315 8.02 45.68 7.47
CA ILE A 315 8.82 44.75 6.66
C ILE A 315 10.31 44.77 7.03
N TYR A 316 10.76 45.82 7.71
CA TYR A 316 12.14 46.05 8.17
C TYR A 316 12.15 46.53 9.64
N PRO A 317 11.66 45.72 10.59
CA PRO A 317 11.68 46.10 11.99
C PRO A 317 13.12 46.15 12.52
N GLU A 318 13.39 47.03 13.48
CA GLU A 318 14.69 47.11 14.16
C GLU A 318 15.09 45.78 14.81
N ASN A 319 14.12 45.10 15.42
CA ASN A 319 14.27 43.74 15.91
C ASN A 319 13.62 42.74 14.94
N ASN A 320 14.44 41.89 14.32
CA ASN A 320 13.97 40.85 13.41
C ASN A 320 12.95 39.89 14.05
N ALA A 321 12.99 39.68 15.38
CA ALA A 321 11.99 38.87 16.09
C ALA A 321 10.57 39.44 15.98
N HIS A 322 10.41 40.73 15.70
CA HIS A 322 9.11 41.36 15.51
C HIS A 322 8.52 41.12 14.11
N LYS A 323 9.29 40.59 13.17
CA LYS A 323 8.84 40.42 11.79
C LYS A 323 7.71 39.39 11.69
N LEU A 324 6.56 39.79 11.14
CA LEU A 324 5.44 38.88 10.90
C LEU A 324 5.48 38.27 9.50
N HIS A 325 5.01 37.03 9.45
CA HIS A 325 4.92 36.23 8.24
C HIS A 325 3.51 35.66 8.14
N PHE A 326 2.92 35.70 6.94
CA PHE A 326 1.55 35.24 6.70
C PHE A 326 1.53 33.94 5.89
N ASN A 327 2.61 33.15 5.97
CA ASN A 327 2.61 31.84 5.30
C ASN A 327 1.45 31.00 5.85
N ASN A 328 0.72 30.31 4.99
CA ASN A 328 -0.47 29.51 5.35
C ASN A 328 -1.67 30.30 5.92
N ILE A 329 -1.65 31.64 5.96
CA ILE A 329 -2.78 32.51 6.36
C ILE A 329 -2.86 33.72 5.40
N ASP A 330 -2.54 33.48 4.13
CA ASP A 330 -2.58 34.50 3.09
C ASP A 330 -3.87 34.44 2.28
N TYR A 331 -4.06 35.42 1.40
CA TYR A 331 -5.25 35.52 0.57
C TYR A 331 -5.46 34.31 -0.35
N LEU A 332 -4.39 33.60 -0.74
CA LEU A 332 -4.52 32.35 -1.48
C LEU A 332 -5.16 31.27 -0.59
N TYR A 333 -4.67 31.11 0.64
CA TYR A 333 -5.15 30.09 1.56
C TYR A 333 -6.49 30.41 2.25
N LEU A 334 -7.00 31.63 2.05
CA LEU A 334 -8.40 31.96 2.34
C LEU A 334 -9.37 31.31 1.35
N ILE A 335 -8.96 31.06 0.11
CA ILE A 335 -9.82 30.50 -0.95
C ILE A 335 -9.34 29.14 -1.47
N LYS A 336 -8.29 28.58 -0.87
CA LYS A 336 -7.67 27.31 -1.22
C LYS A 336 -7.18 26.60 0.03
N HIS A 337 -7.18 25.27 0.02
CA HIS A 337 -6.51 24.49 1.05
C HIS A 337 -5.02 24.82 1.15
N THR A 338 -4.53 24.89 2.38
CA THR A 338 -3.10 24.91 2.68
C THR A 338 -2.47 23.55 2.36
N PRO A 339 -1.14 23.50 2.12
CA PRO A 339 -0.45 22.22 1.91
C PRO A 339 -0.62 21.24 3.08
N CYS A 340 -0.73 21.74 4.32
CA CYS A 340 -0.99 20.89 5.48
C CYS A 340 -2.42 20.34 5.52
N GLU A 341 -3.43 21.09 5.07
CA GLU A 341 -4.80 20.57 4.94
C GLU A 341 -4.86 19.49 3.85
N GLU A 342 -4.23 19.72 2.70
CA GLU A 342 -4.17 18.69 1.64
C GLU A 342 -3.46 17.42 2.13
N VAL A 343 -2.40 17.55 2.93
CA VAL A 343 -1.72 16.39 3.57
C VAL A 343 -2.62 15.70 4.60
N ALA A 344 -3.27 16.45 5.49
CA ALA A 344 -4.16 15.87 6.51
C ALA A 344 -5.34 15.15 5.88
N PHE A 345 -5.91 15.71 4.81
CA PHE A 345 -6.98 15.06 4.06
C PHE A 345 -6.48 13.82 3.31
N ALA A 346 -5.28 13.87 2.72
CA ALA A 346 -4.69 12.68 2.11
C ALA A 346 -4.37 11.57 3.14
N TRP A 347 -3.99 11.93 4.36
CA TRP A 347 -3.86 10.98 5.46
C TRP A 347 -5.20 10.40 5.88
N LEU A 348 -6.26 11.21 5.93
CA LEU A 348 -7.63 10.75 6.18
C LEU A 348 -8.09 9.75 5.12
N LEU A 349 -7.90 10.05 3.83
CA LEU A 349 -8.18 9.10 2.74
C LEU A 349 -7.35 7.81 2.84
N ALA A 350 -6.11 7.90 3.33
CA ALA A 350 -5.28 6.73 3.57
C ALA A 350 -5.86 5.81 4.66
N THR A 351 -6.57 6.37 5.65
CA THR A 351 -7.31 5.58 6.64
C THR A 351 -8.51 4.84 6.04
N ASP A 352 -9.03 5.33 4.89
CA ASP A 352 -10.01 4.64 4.05
C ASP A 352 -9.35 3.73 2.99
N ARG A 353 -8.06 3.41 3.16
CA ARG A 353 -7.27 2.52 2.29
C ARG A 353 -6.94 3.09 0.91
N VAL A 354 -7.15 4.38 0.66
CA VAL A 354 -6.73 4.98 -0.60
C VAL A 354 -5.20 5.03 -0.65
N GLN A 355 -4.61 4.30 -1.59
CA GLN A 355 -3.15 4.23 -1.75
C GLN A 355 -2.59 5.55 -2.31
N LEU A 356 -1.29 5.80 -2.12
CA LEU A 356 -0.62 7.01 -2.64
C LEU A 356 -0.87 7.23 -4.13
N SER A 357 -0.85 6.18 -4.95
CA SER A 357 -1.15 6.28 -6.38
C SER A 357 -2.60 6.75 -6.62
N GLY A 358 -3.56 6.19 -5.88
CA GLY A 358 -4.97 6.61 -5.95
C GLY A 358 -5.16 8.07 -5.55
N ILE A 359 -4.53 8.52 -4.46
CA ILE A 359 -4.59 9.93 -4.03
C ILE A 359 -3.96 10.85 -5.08
N THR A 360 -2.82 10.45 -5.65
CA THR A 360 -2.14 11.23 -6.68
C THR A 360 -2.94 11.31 -7.98
N ASP A 361 -3.81 10.33 -8.22
CA ASP A 361 -4.69 10.21 -9.39
C ASP A 361 -6.09 10.81 -9.22
N MET A 362 -6.47 11.14 -7.99
CA MET A 362 -7.79 11.66 -7.65
C MET A 362 -8.05 13.04 -8.26
N ARG A 363 -9.23 13.18 -8.84
CA ARG A 363 -9.76 14.40 -9.47
C ARG A 363 -10.97 14.94 -8.72
N GLN A 364 -11.31 16.19 -9.01
CA GLN A 364 -12.55 16.80 -8.56
C GLN A 364 -13.73 15.99 -9.14
N GLY A 365 -14.66 15.57 -8.28
CA GLY A 365 -15.76 14.67 -8.63
C GLY A 365 -15.52 13.21 -8.26
N ASP A 366 -14.29 12.80 -7.93
CA ASP A 366 -14.00 11.46 -7.42
C ASP A 366 -14.44 11.29 -5.94
N LEU A 367 -14.67 12.39 -5.23
CA LEU A 367 -15.36 12.39 -3.94
C LEU A 367 -16.88 12.42 -4.21
N ARG A 368 -17.54 11.25 -4.19
CA ARG A 368 -19.00 11.17 -4.33
C ARG A 368 -19.65 11.58 -3.03
N ILE A 369 -20.07 12.85 -2.95
CA ILE A 369 -20.80 13.39 -1.81
C ILE A 369 -22.27 13.56 -2.21
N THR A 370 -23.15 12.95 -1.43
CA THR A 370 -24.60 13.08 -1.52
C THR A 370 -25.12 13.61 -0.18
N PRO A 371 -26.39 14.07 -0.07
CA PRO A 371 -26.92 14.59 1.19
C PRO A 371 -26.86 13.61 2.39
N SER A 372 -26.76 12.30 2.12
CA SER A 372 -26.77 11.25 3.14
C SER A 372 -25.42 10.56 3.33
N VAL A 373 -24.56 10.50 2.30
CA VAL A 373 -23.31 9.73 2.32
C VAL A 373 -22.22 10.38 1.47
N ALA A 374 -20.97 10.22 1.92
CA ALA A 374 -19.77 10.57 1.19
C ALA A 374 -18.89 9.34 1.00
N SER A 375 -18.38 9.11 -0.21
CA SER A 375 -17.47 8.00 -0.51
C SER A 375 -16.43 8.44 -1.55
N PRO A 376 -15.12 8.27 -1.25
CA PRO A 376 -14.06 8.44 -2.24
C PRO A 376 -14.08 7.33 -3.29
N ILE A 377 -13.65 7.67 -4.49
CA ILE A 377 -13.39 6.73 -5.55
C ILE A 377 -11.97 6.95 -6.04
N TYR A 378 -11.28 5.87 -6.36
CA TYR A 378 -9.99 6.00 -7.03
C TYR A 378 -9.81 4.94 -8.10
N THR A 379 -9.03 5.30 -9.12
CA THR A 379 -8.76 4.44 -10.26
C THR A 379 -7.46 3.67 -10.05
N LYS A 380 -7.47 2.37 -10.35
CA LYS A 380 -6.28 1.51 -10.42
C LYS A 380 -6.21 0.82 -11.78
N ASN A 381 -5.43 1.41 -12.68
CA ASN A 381 -5.29 0.94 -14.07
C ASN A 381 -4.64 -0.45 -14.25
N ARG A 382 -4.27 -1.14 -13.16
CA ARG A 382 -3.61 -2.45 -13.18
C ARG A 382 -4.48 -3.60 -12.62
N SER A 383 -5.74 -3.33 -12.26
CA SER A 383 -6.70 -4.35 -11.78
C SER A 383 -7.83 -4.58 -12.78
N GLU A 384 -8.44 -5.78 -12.76
CA GLU A 384 -9.57 -6.15 -13.61
C GLU A 384 -10.78 -5.22 -13.41
N GLN A 385 -11.01 -4.75 -12.17
CA GLN A 385 -11.86 -3.60 -11.87
C GLN A 385 -11.00 -2.35 -11.71
N SER A 386 -11.13 -1.40 -12.65
CA SER A 386 -10.34 -0.18 -12.66
C SER A 386 -10.81 0.84 -11.62
N ILE A 387 -12.09 0.87 -11.27
CA ILE A 387 -12.68 1.81 -10.31
C ILE A 387 -12.89 1.09 -8.97
N ARG A 388 -12.42 1.68 -7.87
CA ARG A 388 -12.59 1.15 -6.52
C ARG A 388 -13.39 2.12 -5.66
N ASP A 389 -14.46 1.59 -5.05
CA ASP A 389 -15.23 2.27 -4.02
C ASP A 389 -14.62 1.94 -2.64
N VAL A 390 -14.51 2.94 -1.77
CA VAL A 390 -14.02 2.78 -0.39
C VAL A 390 -15.14 3.04 0.63
N PRO A 391 -14.93 2.83 1.95
CA PRO A 391 -16.00 2.92 2.95
C PRO A 391 -16.88 4.17 2.81
N MET A 392 -18.19 3.97 2.90
CA MET A 392 -19.16 5.05 2.84
C MET A 392 -19.31 5.69 4.22
N HIS A 393 -19.18 7.01 4.26
CA HIS A 393 -19.32 7.81 5.47
C HIS A 393 -20.68 8.50 5.47
N TYR A 394 -21.51 8.19 6.46
CA TYR A 394 -22.85 8.79 6.60
C TYR A 394 -22.76 10.26 7.03
N SER A 395 -23.80 11.03 6.74
CA SER A 395 -23.87 12.48 7.00
C SER A 395 -23.62 12.90 8.45
N LYS A 396 -23.78 12.01 9.41
CA LYS A 396 -23.50 12.26 10.84
C LYS A 396 -22.03 12.03 11.25
N SER A 397 -21.22 11.41 10.39
CA SER A 397 -19.82 11.10 10.70
C SER A 397 -18.91 12.32 10.54
N MET A 398 -17.80 12.37 11.28
CA MET A 398 -16.82 13.44 11.15
C MET A 398 -16.15 13.44 9.77
N GLN A 399 -15.90 12.24 9.22
CA GLN A 399 -15.31 12.08 7.90
C GLN A 399 -16.20 12.67 6.80
N TYR A 400 -17.52 12.45 6.87
CA TYR A 400 -18.46 13.08 5.92
C TYR A 400 -18.32 14.60 5.93
N HIS A 401 -18.32 15.22 7.11
CA HIS A 401 -18.21 16.68 7.22
C HIS A 401 -16.86 17.17 6.69
N ALA A 402 -15.77 16.48 7.02
CA ALA A 402 -14.45 16.78 6.49
C ALA A 402 -14.41 16.69 4.96
N TYR A 403 -15.04 15.67 4.37
CA TYR A 403 -15.09 15.45 2.92
C TYR A 403 -15.92 16.52 2.22
N ALA A 404 -17.11 16.81 2.75
CA ALA A 404 -18.00 17.83 2.20
C ALA A 404 -17.36 19.22 2.20
N VAL A 405 -16.82 19.66 3.34
CA VAL A 405 -16.19 20.98 3.48
C VAL A 405 -14.96 21.11 2.58
N PHE A 406 -14.13 20.07 2.53
CA PHE A 406 -12.93 20.07 1.70
C PHE A 406 -13.29 20.09 0.20
N ASP A 407 -14.26 19.29 -0.24
CA ASP A 407 -14.69 19.29 -1.64
C ASP A 407 -15.32 20.62 -2.05
N GLU A 408 -16.15 21.21 -1.20
CA GLU A 408 -16.79 22.50 -1.46
C GLU A 408 -15.76 23.61 -1.68
N LEU A 409 -14.75 23.72 -0.81
CA LEU A 409 -13.69 24.72 -0.96
C LEU A 409 -12.88 24.46 -2.24
N LYS A 410 -12.57 23.20 -2.55
CA LYS A 410 -11.84 22.85 -3.78
C LYS A 410 -12.64 23.20 -5.04
N ALA A 411 -13.92 22.85 -5.06
CA ALA A 411 -14.84 23.18 -6.14
C ALA A 411 -15.03 24.69 -6.30
N SER A 412 -15.06 25.45 -5.20
CA SER A 412 -15.12 26.92 -5.24
C SER A 412 -13.85 27.53 -5.86
N PHE A 413 -12.68 26.97 -5.52
CA PHE A 413 -11.40 27.39 -6.07
C PHE A 413 -11.34 27.13 -7.58
N TYR A 414 -11.72 25.93 -8.03
CA TYR A 414 -11.71 25.58 -9.46
C TYR A 414 -12.71 26.36 -10.29
N ARG A 415 -13.90 26.66 -9.75
CA ARG A 415 -14.86 27.56 -10.41
C ARG A 415 -14.26 28.93 -10.68
N ARG A 416 -13.35 29.39 -9.82
CA ARG A 416 -12.67 30.69 -9.96
C ARG A 416 -11.40 30.63 -10.80
N PHE A 417 -10.69 29.50 -10.79
CA PHE A 417 -9.43 29.28 -11.52
C PHE A 417 -9.47 27.98 -12.33
N PRO A 418 -10.27 27.90 -13.41
CA PRO A 418 -10.50 26.65 -14.15
C PRO A 418 -9.24 26.12 -14.86
N GLU A 419 -8.31 26.99 -15.23
CA GLU A 419 -7.07 26.60 -15.93
C GLU A 419 -6.08 25.80 -15.06
N THR A 420 -6.33 25.71 -13.74
CA THR A 420 -5.44 25.03 -12.80
C THR A 420 -5.57 23.49 -12.82
N GLY A 421 -6.46 22.96 -13.67
CA GLY A 421 -6.74 21.53 -13.80
C GLY A 421 -7.79 21.04 -12.80
N ASP A 422 -7.95 19.73 -12.70
CA ASP A 422 -8.99 19.06 -11.90
C ASP A 422 -8.43 18.18 -10.77
N PHE A 423 -7.12 18.20 -10.50
CA PHE A 423 -6.51 17.31 -9.50
C PHE A 423 -6.87 17.66 -8.05
N MET A 424 -7.35 16.69 -7.29
CA MET A 424 -7.79 16.94 -5.92
C MET A 424 -6.66 17.40 -4.98
N PHE A 425 -5.41 16.99 -5.25
CA PHE A 425 -4.26 17.30 -4.40
C PHE A 425 -3.05 17.86 -5.16
N ASN A 426 -2.33 18.77 -4.52
CA ASN A 426 -1.00 19.23 -4.86
C ASN A 426 -0.04 18.96 -3.69
N LEU A 427 0.21 17.67 -3.42
CA LEU A 427 0.96 17.23 -2.24
C LEU A 427 2.43 17.69 -2.26
N PRO A 428 3.00 18.05 -1.08
CA PRO A 428 4.42 18.35 -0.96
C PRO A 428 5.31 17.20 -1.44
N VAL A 429 6.39 17.53 -2.15
CA VAL A 429 7.38 16.54 -2.62
C VAL A 429 8.09 15.82 -1.48
N THR A 430 8.57 14.61 -1.75
CA THR A 430 9.32 13.75 -0.80
C THR A 430 10.56 14.43 -0.24
N GLY A 431 11.09 15.51 -0.82
CA GLY A 431 12.20 16.29 -0.25
C GLY A 431 11.84 17.12 0.99
N ASN A 432 10.56 17.42 1.23
CA ASN A 432 10.14 18.28 2.33
C ASN A 432 10.15 17.53 3.67
N LEU A 433 10.91 18.05 4.64
CA LEU A 433 10.98 17.49 5.98
C LEU A 433 9.72 17.86 6.76
N GLN A 434 9.12 16.88 7.44
CA GLN A 434 8.03 17.09 8.39
C GLN A 434 8.64 17.56 9.71
N GLY A 435 8.46 18.85 10.03
CA GLY A 435 9.03 19.48 11.22
C GLY A 435 8.64 20.95 11.32
N VAL A 436 8.96 21.58 12.45
CA VAL A 436 8.60 22.98 12.77
C VAL A 436 9.25 23.96 11.78
N ASP A 437 10.48 23.73 11.33
CA ASP A 437 11.13 24.61 10.35
C ASP A 437 10.42 24.64 8.99
N SER A 438 9.67 23.59 8.65
CA SER A 438 9.01 23.48 7.36
C SER A 438 7.69 24.24 7.34
N VAL A 439 7.66 25.38 6.64
CA VAL A 439 6.45 26.19 6.45
C VAL A 439 5.25 25.35 6.01
N LEU A 440 5.45 24.33 5.18
CA LEU A 440 4.39 23.48 4.64
C LEU A 440 3.74 22.57 5.70
N TYR A 441 4.54 22.07 6.67
CA TYR A 441 4.08 21.13 7.68
C TYR A 441 3.86 21.77 9.05
N ARG A 442 4.36 22.99 9.27
CA ARG A 442 4.36 23.65 10.57
C ARG A 442 2.98 23.70 11.23
N PRO A 443 1.87 24.14 10.57
CA PRO A 443 0.58 24.20 11.25
C PRO A 443 0.12 22.84 11.79
N LEU A 444 0.32 21.78 10.99
CA LEU A 444 -0.03 20.40 11.37
C LEU A 444 0.89 19.87 12.49
N VAL A 445 2.18 20.21 12.45
CA VAL A 445 3.14 19.87 13.50
C VAL A 445 2.81 20.58 14.80
N MET A 446 2.52 21.88 14.76
CA MET A 446 2.15 22.66 15.94
C MET A 446 0.84 22.14 16.56
N ALA A 447 -0.14 21.75 15.75
CA ALA A 447 -1.37 21.10 16.22
C ALA A 447 -1.14 19.76 16.97
N ALA A 448 0.09 19.23 16.98
CA ALA A 448 0.46 17.99 17.66
C ALA A 448 1.34 18.19 18.91
N PHE A 449 1.77 19.43 19.22
CA PHE A 449 2.59 19.72 20.40
C PHE A 449 1.73 20.12 21.60
N PRO A 450 1.81 19.41 22.75
CA PRO A 450 1.00 19.70 23.95
C PRO A 450 1.10 21.12 24.51
N GLN A 451 2.21 21.80 24.24
CA GLN A 451 2.47 23.18 24.67
C GLN A 451 1.66 24.22 23.87
N THR A 452 1.08 23.82 22.73
CA THR A 452 0.34 24.73 21.86
C THR A 452 -1.14 24.77 22.23
N LEU A 453 -1.75 25.95 22.10
CA LEU A 453 -3.18 26.12 22.30
C LEU A 453 -3.98 25.38 21.23
N GLN A 454 -3.44 25.31 20.01
CA GLN A 454 -4.00 24.50 18.93
C GLN A 454 -4.19 23.04 19.36
N TYR A 455 -3.14 22.36 19.85
CA TYR A 455 -3.26 20.98 20.35
C TYR A 455 -4.23 20.89 21.53
N GLN A 456 -4.09 21.78 22.52
CA GLN A 456 -4.89 21.73 23.75
C GLN A 456 -6.39 21.84 23.45
N CYS A 457 -6.77 22.66 22.46
CA CYS A 457 -8.16 22.77 22.04
C CYS A 457 -8.64 21.51 21.33
N LEU A 458 -7.87 21.02 20.34
CA LEU A 458 -8.22 19.80 19.61
C LEU A 458 -8.35 18.61 20.56
N TYR A 459 -7.45 18.47 21.53
CA TYR A 459 -7.45 17.40 22.53
C TYR A 459 -8.61 17.52 23.52
N LYS A 460 -9.01 18.75 23.89
CA LYS A 460 -10.17 19.00 24.74
C LYS A 460 -11.48 18.63 24.04
N GLU A 461 -11.58 18.89 22.74
CA GLU A 461 -12.74 18.48 21.93
C GLU A 461 -12.78 16.97 21.70
N ASP A 462 -11.60 16.35 21.54
CA ASP A 462 -11.47 14.96 21.19
C ASP A 462 -10.15 14.39 21.70
N SER A 463 -10.20 13.66 22.81
CA SER A 463 -8.99 13.09 23.41
C SER A 463 -8.40 11.95 22.59
N GLU A 464 -9.13 11.40 21.62
CA GLU A 464 -8.65 10.29 20.80
C GLU A 464 -7.53 10.70 19.85
N ILE A 465 -7.30 12.00 19.64
CA ILE A 465 -6.22 12.50 18.78
C ILE A 465 -4.81 12.24 19.34
N GLU A 466 -4.69 11.97 20.64
CA GLU A 466 -3.42 11.95 21.38
C GLU A 466 -2.38 11.04 20.75
N THR A 467 -2.80 9.84 20.35
CA THR A 467 -1.88 8.81 19.86
C THR A 467 -1.22 9.28 18.57
N PHE A 468 -2.01 9.74 17.59
CA PHE A 468 -1.49 10.22 16.31
C PHE A 468 -0.73 11.54 16.44
N ALA A 469 -1.18 12.45 17.31
CA ALA A 469 -0.44 13.67 17.61
C ALA A 469 0.96 13.36 18.18
N ASP A 470 1.08 12.38 19.08
CA ASP A 470 2.39 11.96 19.60
C ASP A 470 3.29 11.41 18.49
N ILE A 471 2.74 10.72 17.49
CA ILE A 471 3.49 10.25 16.31
C ILE A 471 4.03 11.44 15.51
N VAL A 472 3.17 12.41 15.17
CA VAL A 472 3.57 13.64 14.46
C VAL A 472 4.68 14.38 15.21
N ARG A 473 4.52 14.53 16.53
CA ARG A 473 5.49 15.18 17.42
C ARG A 473 6.84 14.46 17.40
N ARG A 474 6.87 13.14 17.54
CA ARG A 474 8.10 12.34 17.50
C ARG A 474 8.82 12.46 16.16
N VAL A 475 8.08 12.40 15.05
CA VAL A 475 8.65 12.57 13.71
C VAL A 475 9.27 13.96 13.54
N ALA A 476 8.57 15.01 13.97
CA ALA A 476 9.08 16.38 13.92
C ALA A 476 10.36 16.55 14.75
N MET A 477 10.39 16.01 15.97
CA MET A 477 11.56 16.06 16.85
C MET A 477 12.75 15.27 16.30
N ASN A 478 12.52 14.08 15.74
CA ASN A 478 13.57 13.30 15.09
C ASN A 478 14.15 14.01 13.85
N ASN A 479 13.33 14.77 13.13
CA ASN A 479 13.75 15.47 11.92
C ASN A 479 14.44 16.83 12.20
N ARG A 480 14.31 17.40 13.41
CA ARG A 480 14.94 18.69 13.77
C ARG A 480 16.46 18.71 13.55
N PRO A 481 17.25 17.72 14.01
CA PRO A 481 18.70 17.71 13.76
C PRO A 481 19.07 17.67 12.27
N ILE A 482 18.20 17.17 11.39
CA ILE A 482 18.46 17.13 9.94
C ILE A 482 18.46 18.56 9.36
N TRP A 483 17.57 19.42 9.85
CA TRP A 483 17.55 20.84 9.48
C TRP A 483 18.79 21.57 9.98
N ASP A 484 19.15 21.37 11.25
CA ASP A 484 20.35 21.97 11.84
C ASP A 484 21.62 21.53 11.09
N ASN A 485 21.70 20.24 10.75
CA ASN A 485 22.80 19.69 9.98
C ASN A 485 22.87 20.27 8.57
N LYS A 486 21.72 20.52 7.92
CA LYS A 486 21.68 21.17 6.61
C LYS A 486 22.20 22.61 6.70
N LYS A 487 21.77 23.36 7.73
CA LYS A 487 22.21 24.73 7.97
C LYS A 487 23.73 24.79 8.23
N ARG A 488 24.22 23.97 9.18
CA ARG A 488 25.65 23.89 9.51
C ARG A 488 26.51 23.45 8.33
N ARG A 489 26.04 22.52 7.49
CA ARG A 489 26.76 22.14 6.26
C ARG A 489 26.91 23.30 5.28
N HIS A 490 25.88 24.14 5.13
CA HIS A 490 25.96 25.34 4.32
C HIS A 490 26.93 26.38 4.92
N GLU A 491 26.89 26.58 6.23
CA GLU A 491 27.81 27.48 6.95
C GLU A 491 29.27 27.00 6.83
N ASN A 492 29.53 25.72 7.09
CA ASN A 492 30.84 25.10 6.96
C ASN A 492 31.36 25.17 5.52
N ALA A 493 30.49 24.96 4.51
CA ALA A 493 30.85 25.11 3.11
C ALA A 493 31.22 26.57 2.76
N ALA A 494 30.48 27.55 3.29
CA ALA A 494 30.81 28.96 3.11
C ALA A 494 32.14 29.35 3.77
N LEU A 495 32.54 28.65 4.84
CA LEU A 495 33.81 28.82 5.55
C LEU A 495 34.94 27.92 5.04
N GLY A 496 34.70 27.05 4.04
CA GLY A 496 35.71 26.15 3.49
C GLY A 496 36.06 24.93 4.37
N ILE A 497 35.25 24.62 5.39
CA ILE A 497 35.48 23.50 6.32
C ILE A 497 34.86 22.22 5.74
N THR A 498 35.69 21.22 5.41
CA THR A 498 35.25 19.97 4.73
C THR A 498 35.20 18.73 5.63
N GLY A 499 35.70 18.79 6.88
CA GLY A 499 35.86 17.63 7.77
C GLY A 499 34.89 17.52 8.96
N GLU A 500 34.19 18.60 9.33
CA GLU A 500 33.35 18.66 10.55
C GLU A 500 31.86 18.53 10.25
N ASN A 501 31.49 17.75 9.23
CA ASN A 501 30.09 17.60 8.87
C ASN A 501 29.34 16.74 9.89
N PRO A 502 28.23 17.23 10.47
CA PRO A 502 27.51 16.50 11.50
C PRO A 502 26.91 15.20 10.96
N THR A 503 26.90 14.19 11.83
CA THR A 503 26.44 12.83 11.55
C THR A 503 25.03 12.83 10.95
N PRO A 504 24.79 12.15 9.81
CA PRO A 504 23.48 12.13 9.17
C PRO A 504 22.45 11.41 10.06
N ALA A 505 21.42 12.14 10.50
CA ALA A 505 20.28 11.55 11.19
C ALA A 505 19.33 10.88 10.18
N LYS A 506 18.75 9.73 10.56
CA LYS A 506 17.79 9.01 9.71
C LYS A 506 16.46 9.75 9.71
N ARG A 507 16.05 10.22 8.53
CA ARG A 507 14.76 10.86 8.32
C ARG A 507 13.60 9.92 8.66
N GLN A 508 12.62 10.43 9.39
CA GLN A 508 11.31 9.81 9.57
C GLN A 508 10.25 10.59 8.80
N THR A 509 9.22 9.92 8.33
CA THR A 509 8.15 10.55 7.53
C THR A 509 6.86 9.76 7.71
N ILE A 510 5.79 10.48 8.09
CA ILE A 510 4.43 9.97 8.03
C ILE A 510 4.02 9.98 6.56
N SER A 511 3.96 8.79 5.96
CA SER A 511 3.58 8.63 4.56
C SER A 511 2.16 8.08 4.45
N ILE A 512 1.45 8.47 3.39
CA ILE A 512 0.16 7.89 3.01
C ILE A 512 0.25 6.36 2.99
N THR A 513 1.35 5.81 2.46
CA THR A 513 1.57 4.37 2.39
C THR A 513 1.66 3.72 3.77
N ALA A 514 2.28 4.36 4.76
CA ALA A 514 2.37 3.83 6.13
C ALA A 514 1.00 3.80 6.83
N ILE A 515 0.17 4.82 6.61
CA ILE A 515 -1.21 4.87 7.15
C ILE A 515 -2.09 3.83 6.46
N ALA A 516 -2.03 3.76 5.13
CA ALA A 516 -2.77 2.75 4.36
C ALA A 516 -2.35 1.33 4.75
N GLN A 517 -1.07 1.12 5.09
CA GLN A 517 -0.57 -0.15 5.62
C GLN A 517 -1.19 -0.47 6.98
N SER A 518 -1.25 0.49 7.91
CA SER A 518 -1.93 0.32 9.19
C SER A 518 -3.40 -0.05 9.04
N ARG A 519 -4.13 0.62 8.13
CA ARG A 519 -5.52 0.24 7.81
C ARG A 519 -5.61 -1.16 7.20
N ALA A 520 -4.70 -1.51 6.28
CA ALA A 520 -4.72 -2.81 5.64
C ALA A 520 -4.51 -3.97 6.62
N ILE A 521 -3.73 -3.77 7.70
CA ILE A 521 -3.57 -4.74 8.79
C ILE A 521 -4.91 -5.00 9.49
N LEU A 522 -5.75 -3.97 9.69
CA LEU A 522 -7.06 -4.11 10.33
C LEU A 522 -8.06 -4.86 9.44
N ASP A 523 -8.12 -4.55 8.15
CA ASP A 523 -9.07 -5.18 7.22
C ASP A 523 -8.80 -6.68 7.03
N THR A 524 -7.56 -7.14 7.16
CA THR A 524 -7.23 -8.58 7.10
C THR A 524 -7.74 -9.38 8.30
N ASP A 525 -8.10 -8.71 9.39
CA ASP A 525 -8.46 -9.35 10.66
C ASP A 525 -9.97 -9.32 10.97
N GLY A 526 -10.80 -8.78 10.05
CA GLY A 526 -12.26 -8.78 10.13
C GLY A 526 -12.94 -10.10 9.77
N GLY A 527 -12.18 -11.16 9.46
CA GLY A 527 -12.71 -12.51 9.29
C GLY A 527 -13.11 -13.09 10.64
N ASN A 528 -14.40 -13.37 10.81
CA ASN A 528 -14.94 -14.05 12.00
C ASN A 528 -14.21 -15.41 12.17
N PRO A 529 -13.74 -15.79 13.38
CA PRO A 529 -13.03 -17.05 13.60
C PRO A 529 -13.84 -18.31 13.29
N GLU A 530 -15.16 -18.15 13.14
CA GLU A 530 -16.15 -19.20 12.87
C GLU A 530 -16.35 -19.50 11.37
N ASN A 531 -15.71 -18.77 10.46
CA ASN A 531 -15.92 -18.98 9.02
C ASN A 531 -15.10 -20.17 8.49
N GLU A 532 -15.78 -21.06 7.75
CA GLU A 532 -15.22 -22.25 7.10
C GLU A 532 -14.07 -21.94 6.12
N ALA A 533 -13.26 -22.97 5.83
CA ALA A 533 -12.12 -22.87 4.91
C ALA A 533 -12.50 -22.40 3.49
N PHE A 534 -13.71 -22.70 3.00
CA PHE A 534 -14.17 -22.30 1.68
C PHE A 534 -14.56 -20.80 1.60
N GLU A 535 -15.17 -20.26 2.67
CA GLU A 535 -15.36 -18.81 2.81
C GLU A 535 -14.06 -18.05 2.98
N LYS A 536 -13.03 -18.67 3.57
CA LYS A 536 -11.68 -18.10 3.62
C LYS A 536 -11.06 -17.97 2.24
N TYR A 537 -11.25 -18.92 1.32
CA TYR A 537 -10.77 -18.80 -0.06
C TYR A 537 -11.55 -17.76 -0.86
N SER A 538 -12.88 -17.66 -0.68
CA SER A 538 -13.68 -16.61 -1.31
C SER A 538 -13.35 -15.21 -0.75
N GLN A 539 -13.13 -15.08 0.56
CA GLN A 539 -12.66 -13.85 1.22
C GLN A 539 -11.17 -13.56 1.00
N GLU A 540 -10.33 -14.55 0.68
CA GLU A 540 -8.95 -14.32 0.28
C GLU A 540 -8.93 -13.60 -1.06
N VAL A 541 -9.73 -14.07 -2.02
CA VAL A 541 -9.89 -13.43 -3.33
C VAL A 541 -10.61 -12.09 -3.18
N VAL A 542 -11.78 -12.02 -2.54
CA VAL A 542 -12.53 -10.76 -2.32
C VAL A 542 -11.76 -9.77 -1.47
N GLY A 543 -11.04 -10.24 -0.46
CA GLY A 543 -10.19 -9.42 0.38
C GLY A 543 -8.90 -9.00 -0.34
N ALA A 544 -8.33 -9.80 -1.23
CA ALA A 544 -7.20 -9.41 -2.07
C ALA A 544 -7.64 -8.42 -3.14
N ASP A 545 -8.86 -8.59 -3.64
CA ASP A 545 -9.51 -7.67 -4.55
C ASP A 545 -9.80 -6.33 -3.84
N ALA A 546 -10.31 -6.36 -2.60
CA ALA A 546 -10.51 -5.20 -1.73
C ALA A 546 -9.20 -4.54 -1.25
N THR A 547 -8.06 -5.24 -1.28
CA THR A 547 -6.72 -4.65 -1.06
C THR A 547 -6.03 -4.25 -2.35
N ALA A 548 -6.63 -4.55 -3.50
CA ALA A 548 -6.08 -4.38 -4.82
C ALA A 548 -4.69 -5.04 -5.01
N HIS A 549 -4.46 -6.20 -4.39
CA HIS A 549 -3.28 -7.03 -4.58
C HIS A 549 -3.69 -8.43 -5.05
N SER A 550 -2.80 -9.19 -5.68
CA SER A 550 -3.05 -10.62 -5.86
C SER A 550 -2.94 -11.34 -4.51
N PRO A 551 -3.65 -12.47 -4.31
CA PRO A 551 -3.61 -13.22 -3.04
C PRO A 551 -2.18 -13.55 -2.57
N GLY A 552 -1.28 -13.92 -3.48
CA GLY A 552 0.13 -14.21 -3.15
C GLY A 552 0.94 -12.98 -2.72
N VAL A 553 0.74 -11.82 -3.38
CA VAL A 553 1.38 -10.56 -2.95
C VAL A 553 0.82 -10.13 -1.60
N LYS A 554 -0.47 -10.37 -1.36
CA LYS A 554 -1.12 -10.06 -0.10
C LYS A 554 -0.55 -10.89 1.06
N GLN A 555 -0.32 -12.18 0.85
CA GLN A 555 0.31 -13.08 1.83
C GLN A 555 1.71 -12.61 2.25
N VAL A 556 2.56 -12.27 1.28
CA VAL A 556 3.95 -11.93 1.55
C VAL A 556 4.07 -10.52 2.17
N VAL A 557 3.37 -9.53 1.62
CA VAL A 557 3.52 -8.12 2.01
C VAL A 557 2.78 -7.81 3.32
N TYR A 558 1.62 -8.42 3.57
CA TYR A 558 0.80 -8.15 4.75
C TYR A 558 0.84 -9.26 5.81
N LEU A 559 0.84 -10.54 5.41
CA LEU A 559 0.67 -11.66 6.37
C LEU A 559 1.98 -12.14 6.98
N ASN A 560 3.04 -12.32 6.19
CA ASN A 560 4.29 -12.93 6.67
C ASN A 560 5.25 -11.93 7.33
N SER A 561 5.05 -10.63 7.09
CA SER A 561 6.04 -9.59 7.40
C SER A 561 5.68 -8.67 8.59
N SER A 562 4.56 -8.91 9.27
CA SER A 562 4.03 -8.05 10.36
C SER A 562 4.17 -8.71 11.75
N GLU A 563 4.86 -8.02 12.68
CA GLU A 563 5.14 -8.45 14.07
C GLU A 563 4.37 -7.60 15.11
N THR A 564 3.10 -7.27 14.87
CA THR A 564 2.32 -6.43 15.81
C THR A 564 1.81 -7.22 17.01
N LYS A 565 1.63 -6.54 18.16
CA LYS A 565 1.12 -7.13 19.43
C LYS A 565 -0.22 -7.84 19.24
N TYR A 566 -1.12 -7.24 18.45
CA TYR A 566 -2.43 -7.82 18.12
C TYR A 566 -2.30 -9.16 17.38
N ARG A 567 -1.35 -9.27 16.43
CA ARG A 567 -1.08 -10.52 15.71
C ARG A 567 -0.32 -11.54 16.53
N LEU A 568 0.58 -11.11 17.41
CA LEU A 568 1.23 -12.01 18.38
C LEU A 568 0.21 -12.62 19.33
N ASN A 569 -0.77 -11.84 19.80
CA ASN A 569 -1.87 -12.34 20.63
C ASN A 569 -2.80 -13.28 19.84
N LYS A 570 -3.15 -12.97 18.59
CA LYS A 570 -3.95 -13.89 17.74
C LYS A 570 -3.17 -15.15 17.34
N ARG A 571 -1.87 -15.07 17.02
CA ARG A 571 -0.99 -16.23 16.77
C ARG A 571 -0.82 -17.07 18.02
N ALA A 572 -0.68 -16.44 19.19
CA ALA A 572 -0.65 -17.12 20.46
C ALA A 572 -2.01 -17.79 20.75
N LEU A 573 -3.15 -17.12 20.51
CA LEU A 573 -4.47 -17.74 20.64
C LEU A 573 -4.66 -18.92 19.68
N PHE A 574 -4.27 -18.75 18.41
CA PHE A 574 -4.33 -19.80 17.40
C PHE A 574 -3.40 -20.96 17.74
N ALA A 575 -2.15 -20.71 18.13
CA ALA A 575 -1.20 -21.74 18.53
C ALA A 575 -1.60 -22.43 19.84
N THR A 576 -2.23 -21.72 20.77
CA THR A 576 -2.77 -22.29 22.02
C THR A 576 -4.02 -23.12 21.74
N ASN A 577 -4.93 -22.68 20.87
CA ASN A 577 -6.14 -23.43 20.50
C ASN A 577 -5.80 -24.66 19.66
N VAL A 578 -4.94 -24.51 18.64
CA VAL A 578 -4.44 -25.61 17.81
C VAL A 578 -3.57 -26.56 18.64
N GLY A 579 -2.75 -26.03 19.55
CA GLY A 579 -1.95 -26.84 20.46
C GLY A 579 -2.78 -27.64 21.47
N HIS A 580 -3.82 -27.05 22.06
CA HIS A 580 -4.72 -27.76 22.97
C HIS A 580 -5.54 -28.84 22.24
N LEU A 581 -6.10 -28.51 21.08
CA LEU A 581 -6.93 -29.43 20.29
C LEU A 581 -6.09 -30.56 19.69
N MET A 582 -4.92 -30.27 19.10
CA MET A 582 -4.05 -31.31 18.53
C MET A 582 -3.43 -32.22 19.59
N VAL A 583 -3.15 -31.74 20.81
CA VAL A 583 -2.57 -32.57 21.89
C VAL A 583 -3.63 -33.43 22.57
N GLU A 584 -4.86 -32.93 22.75
CA GLU A 584 -5.97 -33.77 23.22
C GLU A 584 -6.39 -34.80 22.17
N ASP A 585 -6.39 -34.46 20.89
CA ASP A 585 -6.78 -35.37 19.82
C ASP A 585 -5.69 -36.38 19.47
N ALA A 586 -4.41 -35.99 19.43
CA ALA A 586 -3.31 -36.95 19.25
C ALA A 586 -3.25 -37.96 20.41
N ARG A 587 -3.63 -37.57 21.64
CA ARG A 587 -3.74 -38.49 22.79
C ARG A 587 -4.93 -39.43 22.69
N LYS A 588 -6.09 -38.97 22.19
CA LYS A 588 -7.27 -39.82 21.98
C LYS A 588 -7.05 -40.82 20.85
N VAL A 589 -6.42 -40.39 19.75
CA VAL A 589 -6.06 -41.25 18.61
C VAL A 589 -4.97 -42.26 18.99
N GLN A 590 -3.91 -41.86 19.71
CA GLN A 590 -2.92 -42.82 20.23
C GLN A 590 -3.49 -43.81 21.25
N ALA A 591 -4.47 -43.41 22.05
CA ALA A 591 -5.13 -44.29 23.00
C ALA A 591 -6.03 -45.32 22.31
N ALA A 592 -6.72 -44.95 21.22
CA ALA A 592 -7.54 -45.86 20.42
C ALA A 592 -6.71 -46.87 19.60
N ILE A 593 -5.51 -46.47 19.12
CA ILE A 593 -4.67 -47.29 18.24
C ILE A 593 -3.88 -48.38 18.99
N ARG A 594 -3.68 -48.26 20.31
CA ARG A 594 -2.75 -49.14 21.05
C ARG A 594 -3.26 -50.56 21.33
N ASP A 595 -4.55 -50.86 21.14
CA ASP A 595 -5.16 -52.13 21.56
C ASP A 595 -5.71 -53.03 20.42
N GLU A 596 -5.52 -52.68 19.13
CA GLU A 596 -6.04 -53.47 18.00
C GLU A 596 -4.96 -54.36 17.34
N ALA A 597 -5.25 -55.65 17.16
CA ALA A 597 -4.33 -56.62 16.53
C ALA A 597 -4.93 -57.19 15.23
N LEU A 598 -4.19 -57.08 14.11
CA LEU A 598 -4.59 -57.67 12.82
C LEU A 598 -4.38 -59.18 12.85
N ILE A 599 -5.35 -59.95 12.34
CA ILE A 599 -5.28 -61.41 12.30
C ILE A 599 -5.68 -61.94 10.93
N SER A 600 -4.91 -62.88 10.37
CA SER A 600 -5.23 -63.51 9.09
C SER A 600 -6.32 -64.58 9.26
N ILE A 601 -7.03 -64.94 8.18
CA ILE A 601 -8.00 -66.07 8.20
C ILE A 601 -7.34 -67.35 8.72
N THR A 602 -6.12 -67.64 8.26
CA THR A 602 -5.39 -68.87 8.61
C THR A 602 -5.10 -68.92 10.11
N ASP A 603 -4.64 -67.80 10.67
CA ASP A 603 -4.36 -67.68 12.10
C ASP A 603 -5.63 -67.72 12.95
N LEU A 604 -6.73 -67.16 12.43
CA LEU A 604 -8.03 -67.20 13.07
C LEU A 604 -8.65 -68.62 13.09
N LYS A 605 -8.51 -69.40 12.02
CA LYS A 605 -8.93 -70.81 11.97
C LYS A 605 -8.19 -71.64 13.02
N VAL A 606 -6.88 -71.41 13.18
CA VAL A 606 -6.05 -72.04 14.22
C VAL A 606 -6.51 -71.59 15.62
N MET A 607 -6.78 -70.29 15.82
CA MET A 607 -7.27 -69.75 17.09
C MET A 607 -8.64 -70.31 17.49
N LEU A 608 -9.51 -70.57 16.53
CA LEU A 608 -10.85 -71.16 16.73
C LEU A 608 -10.85 -72.70 16.75
N GLY A 609 -9.69 -73.35 16.58
CA GLY A 609 -9.52 -74.80 16.70
C GLY A 609 -10.06 -75.62 15.53
N TRP A 610 -10.13 -75.06 14.32
CA TRP A 610 -10.58 -75.77 13.12
C TRP A 610 -9.51 -76.76 12.63
N ALA A 611 -9.89 -78.01 12.35
CA ALA A 611 -9.01 -78.99 11.70
C ALA A 611 -8.93 -78.70 10.19
N GLN A 612 -7.73 -78.83 9.60
CA GLN A 612 -7.53 -78.52 8.18
C GLN A 612 -8.32 -79.45 7.24
N GLU A 613 -8.83 -78.81 6.18
CA GLU A 613 -9.45 -79.28 4.93
C GLU A 613 -10.92 -79.76 4.92
N LYS A 614 -11.73 -79.00 4.16
CA LYS A 614 -12.61 -79.51 3.10
C LYS A 614 -12.54 -78.55 1.91
N ASP A 615 -11.97 -79.02 0.81
CA ASP A 615 -12.12 -78.43 -0.53
C ASP A 615 -13.58 -78.57 -0.99
N ASP A 616 -14.08 -77.59 -1.74
CA ASP A 616 -15.44 -77.41 -2.29
C ASP A 616 -16.49 -76.68 -1.42
N THR A 617 -16.11 -75.60 -0.74
CA THR A 617 -17.07 -74.51 -0.38
C THR A 617 -16.60 -73.17 -0.91
N SER A 618 -17.52 -72.32 -1.35
CA SER A 618 -17.18 -70.99 -1.88
C SER A 618 -16.59 -70.07 -0.79
N GLU A 619 -15.72 -69.12 -1.16
CA GLU A 619 -15.04 -68.22 -0.21
C GLU A 619 -15.99 -67.46 0.73
N MET A 620 -17.23 -67.17 0.29
CA MET A 620 -18.26 -66.55 1.12
C MET A 620 -18.87 -67.52 2.15
N GLU A 621 -19.13 -68.77 1.77
CA GLU A 621 -19.68 -69.79 2.68
C GLU A 621 -18.67 -70.18 3.76
N GLU A 622 -17.38 -70.23 3.41
CA GLU A 622 -16.31 -70.48 4.37
C GLU A 622 -16.18 -69.33 5.38
N PHE A 623 -16.28 -68.08 4.92
CA PHE A 623 -16.23 -66.90 5.79
C PHE A 623 -17.43 -66.84 6.75
N ASP A 624 -18.64 -67.08 6.27
CA ASP A 624 -19.85 -67.13 7.12
C ASP A 624 -19.78 -68.23 8.19
N ALA A 625 -19.29 -69.42 7.83
CA ALA A 625 -19.11 -70.51 8.78
C ALA A 625 -18.06 -70.16 9.86
N LEU A 626 -17.04 -69.39 9.50
CA LEU A 626 -15.99 -68.92 10.39
C LEU A 626 -16.50 -67.85 11.37
N LEU A 627 -17.31 -66.90 10.90
CA LEU A 627 -17.99 -65.92 11.76
C LEU A 627 -18.95 -66.62 12.74
N LEU A 628 -19.75 -67.57 12.28
CA LEU A 628 -20.64 -68.35 13.17
C LEU A 628 -19.87 -69.13 14.24
N SER A 629 -18.68 -69.65 13.90
CA SER A 629 -17.81 -70.32 14.86
C SER A 629 -17.19 -69.36 15.88
N ALA A 630 -16.76 -68.16 15.44
CA ALA A 630 -16.25 -67.12 16.33
C ALA A 630 -17.34 -66.64 17.32
N GLN A 631 -18.57 -66.48 16.85
CA GLN A 631 -19.71 -66.11 17.69
C GLN A 631 -20.02 -67.19 18.74
N ARG A 632 -19.96 -68.48 18.36
CA ARG A 632 -20.10 -69.61 19.31
C ARG A 632 -18.97 -69.69 20.33
N ALA A 633 -17.78 -69.21 19.98
CA ALA A 633 -16.62 -69.10 20.88
C ALA A 633 -16.66 -67.85 21.80
N GLY A 634 -17.75 -67.07 21.75
CA GLY A 634 -18.00 -65.92 22.61
C GLY A 634 -17.35 -64.61 22.14
N TYR A 635 -17.05 -64.48 20.85
CA TYR A 635 -16.64 -63.20 20.25
C TYR A 635 -17.87 -62.41 19.80
N THR A 636 -17.82 -61.09 19.99
CA THR A 636 -18.80 -60.16 19.41
C THR A 636 -18.32 -59.75 18.04
N ILE A 637 -19.16 -59.90 17.02
CA ILE A 637 -18.78 -59.68 15.62
C ILE A 637 -19.40 -58.38 15.12
N SER A 638 -18.57 -57.46 14.65
CA SER A 638 -19.03 -56.21 14.06
C SER A 638 -19.45 -56.40 12.59
N PRO A 639 -20.28 -55.51 12.03
CA PRO A 639 -20.70 -55.56 10.62
C PRO A 639 -19.57 -55.49 9.59
N PHE A 640 -18.35 -55.15 10.04
CA PHE A 640 -17.16 -54.96 9.20
C PHE A 640 -16.12 -56.06 9.43
N GLY A 641 -16.52 -57.24 9.94
CA GLY A 641 -15.61 -58.36 10.15
C GLY A 641 -14.63 -58.18 11.32
N GLN A 642 -14.91 -57.28 12.27
CA GLN A 642 -14.11 -57.16 13.50
C GLN A 642 -14.62 -58.14 14.56
N LEU A 643 -13.70 -58.77 15.29
CA LEU A 643 -13.98 -59.68 16.38
C LEU A 643 -13.54 -59.05 17.71
N GLU A 644 -14.47 -58.86 18.63
CA GLU A 644 -14.21 -58.24 19.94
C GLU A 644 -14.45 -59.23 21.09
N LYS A 645 -13.44 -59.36 21.97
CA LYS A 645 -13.54 -60.17 23.20
C LYS A 645 -12.55 -59.66 24.25
N ASP A 646 -13.01 -59.51 25.50
CA ASP A 646 -12.19 -59.10 26.65
C ASP A 646 -11.34 -57.84 26.40
N SER A 647 -11.95 -56.80 25.81
CA SER A 647 -11.33 -55.51 25.46
C SER A 647 -10.19 -55.58 24.44
N LYS A 648 -10.09 -56.68 23.67
CA LYS A 648 -9.21 -56.80 22.51
C LYS A 648 -10.03 -56.91 21.23
N THR A 649 -9.67 -56.09 20.26
CA THR A 649 -10.33 -56.03 18.95
C THR A 649 -9.39 -56.61 17.89
N PHE A 650 -9.90 -57.58 17.14
CA PHE A 650 -9.21 -58.20 16.01
C PHE A 650 -9.90 -57.85 14.71
N ILE A 651 -9.13 -57.47 13.69
CA ILE A 651 -9.65 -57.23 12.34
C ILE A 651 -9.17 -58.36 11.44
N ILE A 652 -10.10 -59.04 10.77
CA ILE A 652 -9.81 -60.17 9.88
C ILE A 652 -9.30 -59.64 8.54
N THR A 653 -8.08 -59.99 8.16
CA THR A 653 -7.51 -59.56 6.88
C THR A 653 -7.90 -60.52 5.75
N ASN A 654 -8.99 -60.23 5.02
CA ASN A 654 -9.41 -60.95 3.81
C ASN A 654 -10.15 -60.06 2.80
N ALA A 655 -10.34 -60.58 1.58
CA ALA A 655 -10.93 -59.83 0.48
C ALA A 655 -12.38 -59.36 0.77
N ILE A 656 -13.16 -60.16 1.50
CA ILE A 656 -14.54 -59.83 1.87
C ILE A 656 -14.58 -58.69 2.90
N THR A 657 -13.73 -58.73 3.94
CA THR A 657 -13.63 -57.65 4.94
C THR A 657 -13.09 -56.37 4.32
N ALA A 658 -12.12 -56.48 3.40
CA ALA A 658 -11.63 -55.34 2.62
C ALA A 658 -12.75 -54.70 1.77
N ALA A 659 -13.57 -55.52 1.10
CA ALA A 659 -14.73 -55.07 0.34
C ALA A 659 -15.78 -54.36 1.22
N LEU A 660 -16.07 -54.89 2.41
CA LEU A 660 -17.01 -54.29 3.37
C LEU A 660 -16.50 -52.94 3.91
N LEU A 661 -15.21 -52.85 4.26
CA LEU A 661 -14.58 -51.61 4.73
C LEU A 661 -14.54 -50.54 3.63
N MET A 662 -14.18 -50.91 2.39
CA MET A 662 -14.21 -49.99 1.25
C MET A 662 -15.62 -49.49 0.95
N GLY A 663 -16.62 -50.39 0.95
CA GLY A 663 -18.02 -50.02 0.78
C GLY A 663 -18.53 -49.08 1.88
N TYR A 664 -18.09 -49.28 3.12
CA TYR A 664 -18.43 -48.40 4.23
C TYR A 664 -17.82 -47.00 4.08
N ARG A 665 -16.53 -46.93 3.75
CA ARG A 665 -15.85 -45.67 3.48
C ARG A 665 -16.55 -44.90 2.36
N ASP A 666 -16.88 -45.57 1.26
CA ASP A 666 -17.49 -44.94 0.10
C ASP A 666 -18.89 -44.40 0.44
N GLU A 667 -19.65 -45.13 1.27
CA GLU A 667 -20.94 -44.67 1.80
C GLU A 667 -20.81 -43.51 2.79
N CYS A 668 -19.79 -43.50 3.67
CA CYS A 668 -19.45 -42.35 4.52
C CYS A 668 -19.13 -41.10 3.67
N ILE A 669 -18.34 -41.26 2.60
CA ILE A 669 -18.03 -40.19 1.65
C ILE A 669 -19.28 -39.71 0.92
N ASN A 670 -20.20 -40.62 0.59
CA ASN A 670 -21.44 -40.30 -0.09
C ASN A 670 -22.44 -39.56 0.83
N GLN A 671 -22.56 -39.98 2.09
CA GLN A 671 -23.39 -39.29 3.08
C GLN A 671 -22.84 -37.92 3.45
N MET A 672 -21.51 -37.75 3.54
CA MET A 672 -20.89 -36.44 3.69
C MET A 672 -21.25 -35.47 2.55
N LYS A 673 -21.44 -35.97 1.32
CA LYS A 673 -21.85 -35.13 0.18
C LYS A 673 -23.32 -34.68 0.24
N ASN A 674 -24.17 -35.40 0.99
CA ASN A 674 -25.62 -35.19 1.03
C ASN A 674 -26.11 -34.54 2.34
N LEU A 675 -25.20 -34.19 3.26
CA LEU A 675 -25.54 -33.54 4.53
C LEU A 675 -25.75 -32.02 4.37
N SER A 676 -26.78 -31.50 5.05
CA SER A 676 -27.07 -30.06 5.14
C SER A 676 -26.15 -29.36 6.14
N VAL A 677 -25.97 -28.04 5.99
CA VAL A 677 -25.08 -27.16 6.76
C VAL A 677 -25.38 -27.15 8.28
N GLU A 678 -26.55 -27.62 8.71
CA GLU A 678 -26.96 -27.58 10.12
C GLU A 678 -26.48 -28.78 10.98
N ASP A 679 -25.92 -29.84 10.37
CA ASP A 679 -25.54 -31.11 11.05
C ASP A 679 -24.01 -31.33 11.13
N GLU A 680 -23.23 -30.29 11.45
CA GLU A 680 -21.75 -30.30 11.43
C GLU A 680 -21.10 -31.37 12.33
N LEU A 681 -21.63 -31.59 13.54
CA LEU A 681 -21.10 -32.63 14.45
C LEU A 681 -21.27 -34.05 13.89
N LYS A 682 -22.32 -34.25 13.10
CA LYS A 682 -22.60 -35.54 12.46
C LYS A 682 -21.69 -35.74 11.25
N ALA A 683 -21.46 -34.70 10.44
CA ALA A 683 -20.53 -34.74 9.32
C ALA A 683 -19.08 -35.02 9.78
N PHE A 684 -18.66 -34.42 10.89
CA PHE A 684 -17.34 -34.67 11.48
C PHE A 684 -17.19 -36.12 12.00
N SER A 685 -18.22 -36.67 12.65
CA SER A 685 -18.22 -38.07 13.09
C SER A 685 -18.08 -39.05 11.92
N ILE A 686 -18.78 -38.79 10.82
CA ILE A 686 -18.74 -39.62 9.60
C ILE A 686 -17.36 -39.50 8.91
N ALA A 687 -16.76 -38.31 8.87
CA ALA A 687 -15.41 -38.10 8.35
C ALA A 687 -14.35 -38.87 9.16
N MET A 688 -14.47 -38.87 10.49
CA MET A 688 -13.62 -39.66 11.38
C MET A 688 -13.75 -41.17 11.13
N GLN A 689 -14.98 -41.66 10.94
CA GLN A 689 -15.23 -43.06 10.63
C GLN A 689 -14.58 -43.47 9.29
N ALA A 690 -14.66 -42.60 8.26
CA ALA A 690 -14.00 -42.84 6.98
C ALA A 690 -12.47 -42.87 7.10
N ALA A 691 -11.87 -41.97 7.88
CA ALA A 691 -10.42 -41.94 8.09
C ALA A 691 -9.91 -43.16 8.86
N TYR A 692 -10.63 -43.60 9.90
CA TYR A 692 -10.34 -44.85 10.61
C TYR A 692 -10.38 -46.06 9.68
N THR A 693 -11.38 -46.12 8.78
CA THR A 693 -11.51 -47.20 7.80
C THR A 693 -10.37 -47.18 6.76
N GLU A 694 -9.93 -46.00 6.31
CA GLU A 694 -8.79 -45.86 5.39
C GLU A 694 -7.48 -46.35 6.04
N GLU A 695 -7.21 -45.93 7.28
CA GLU A 695 -6.01 -46.36 8.02
C GLU A 695 -6.02 -47.86 8.34
N ALA A 696 -7.19 -48.45 8.58
CA ALA A 696 -7.33 -49.90 8.72
C ALA A 696 -7.01 -50.62 7.40
N LEU A 697 -7.49 -50.10 6.26
CA LEU A 697 -7.24 -50.66 4.93
C LEU A 697 -5.76 -50.53 4.51
N GLU A 698 -5.05 -49.46 4.90
CA GLU A 698 -3.61 -49.31 4.61
C GLU A 698 -2.75 -50.43 5.22
N LYS A 699 -3.25 -51.12 6.26
CA LYS A 699 -2.56 -52.24 6.90
C LYS A 699 -2.84 -53.59 6.23
N PHE A 700 -3.72 -53.65 5.23
CA PHE A 700 -3.98 -54.85 4.43
C PHE A 700 -2.94 -54.94 3.31
N ASP A 701 -2.60 -56.16 2.88
CA ASP A 701 -1.71 -56.32 1.74
C ASP A 701 -2.42 -55.95 0.43
N ILE A 702 -1.63 -55.45 -0.51
CA ILE A 702 -2.12 -54.89 -1.79
C ILE A 702 -2.94 -55.92 -2.60
N LYS A 703 -2.63 -57.21 -2.47
CA LYS A 703 -3.35 -58.28 -3.17
C LYS A 703 -4.77 -58.43 -2.62
N THR A 704 -4.93 -58.47 -1.30
CA THR A 704 -6.24 -58.53 -0.63
C THR A 704 -7.11 -57.31 -0.92
N ILE A 705 -6.51 -56.11 -1.02
CA ILE A 705 -7.20 -54.88 -1.42
C ILE A 705 -7.72 -54.97 -2.87
N ALA A 706 -6.90 -55.50 -3.79
CA ALA A 706 -7.27 -55.64 -5.19
C ALA A 706 -8.42 -56.67 -5.37
N GLU A 707 -8.36 -57.80 -4.66
CA GLU A 707 -9.42 -58.82 -4.67
C GLU A 707 -10.73 -58.29 -4.07
N GLY A 708 -10.67 -57.53 -2.97
CA GLY A 708 -11.85 -56.86 -2.39
C GLY A 708 -12.48 -55.82 -3.33
N THR A 709 -11.65 -55.07 -4.07
CA THR A 709 -12.11 -54.12 -5.09
C THR A 709 -12.84 -54.83 -6.24
N GLU A 710 -12.37 -56.01 -6.63
CA GLU A 710 -13.03 -56.82 -7.67
C GLU A 710 -14.35 -57.42 -7.16
N MET A 711 -14.41 -57.83 -5.89
CA MET A 711 -15.65 -58.31 -5.26
C MET A 711 -16.73 -57.22 -5.18
N LEU A 712 -16.38 -55.98 -4.82
CA LEU A 712 -17.31 -54.84 -4.80
C LEU A 712 -17.95 -54.55 -6.17
N LYS A 713 -17.25 -54.87 -7.26
CA LYS A 713 -17.77 -54.72 -8.63
C LYS A 713 -18.70 -55.88 -9.06
N LYS A 714 -18.50 -57.07 -8.50
CA LYS A 714 -19.21 -58.30 -8.88
C LYS A 714 -20.43 -58.59 -8.00
N TYR A 715 -20.42 -58.19 -6.73
CA TYR A 715 -21.45 -58.53 -5.74
C TYR A 715 -21.99 -57.26 -5.06
N THR A 716 -23.29 -57.23 -4.78
CA THR A 716 -23.93 -56.13 -4.03
C THR A 716 -23.92 -56.44 -2.54
N PHE A 717 -23.13 -55.68 -1.78
CA PHE A 717 -23.09 -55.78 -0.32
C PHE A 717 -24.20 -54.94 0.33
N PRO A 718 -24.74 -55.34 1.50
CA PRO A 718 -25.74 -54.56 2.22
C PRO A 718 -25.15 -53.21 2.68
N THR A 719 -25.88 -52.12 2.45
CA THR A 719 -25.46 -50.77 2.85
C THR A 719 -25.37 -50.68 4.38
N PRO A 720 -24.20 -50.37 4.96
CA PRO A 720 -24.05 -50.33 6.41
C PRO A 720 -24.81 -49.14 7.01
N VAL A 721 -25.40 -49.33 8.19
CA VAL A 721 -26.10 -48.25 8.90
C VAL A 721 -25.07 -47.35 9.58
N ILE A 722 -24.81 -46.17 9.00
CA ILE A 722 -24.01 -45.10 9.59
C ILE A 722 -24.88 -44.39 10.64
N ARG A 723 -24.48 -44.44 11.92
CA ARG A 723 -25.21 -43.81 13.03
C ARG A 723 -24.57 -42.50 13.45
#